data_AF-A0A9P1AQP6-F1
#
_entry.id   AF-A0A9P1AQP6-F1
#
_cell.length_a   1.000
_cell.length_b   1.000
_cell.length_c   1.000
_cell.angle_alpha   90.00
_cell.angle_beta   90.00
_cell.angle_gamma   90.00
#
_symmetry.space_group_name_H-M   'P 1'
#
loop_
_entity.id
_entity.type
_entity.pdbx_description
1 polymer ?
#
loop_
_entity_poly.entity_id
_entity_poly.type
_entity_poly.pdbx_seq_one_letter_code
_entity_poly.pdbx_strand_id
1 'polypeptide(L)'
;MPPRVSFLLKLSQRRLSVNTASTSTASYIDFSFSNEILKSSSPHIDRYCHEFIESLNAELQNVHFIQKKIDKIRGDLRRCFTNNEIRLVPIGGAANLLLNKKSDLDLVFLPSNSEKQWRIFMKRFNYDFAFRKSYMENVRDQIIAKRVGYCEDPFFTARVPLVRFHSGRRLQVDIQFGNIGPIRSSLFVRTCVEFDERVGLLVHWLTRRFDNAGILNSLAGKFSRYHVNVLVIHFLQAIPYPVLPDIIQLSPWLSTRNDWNNAVKVLSRQGSLYVPHSNDAPNEQSVGALAVQLIDYYSQFDFQKQAVDTRGRIRHRTDNDPGHFEIIDEYFDVSTCRVRDAPLLLTELFVSLKKTPPESVRGMTKLDKEAFSQAVDFPVIEIEARDTGIVNRRVRLEPFLIGHKLKPLKNLIDSEKEGKKYLVFHPDKVKEEETKKKVLEMLARELGTEKTFDWKTLSKELTFDNWDTKSIFKAVLPEGLEYSSYTQTGHIIHCNFADEALPFRFIIAEVLLNKVNNCKTVVQKGNIITNVYRNLDLELLAGVEDYETEVKESGLRFKMDFSKVYWNSRLSHEHDRVSAIFNEQSVVYDACCGIGPFALPSLIKRKPRRVMANDLNPESVKWLKTNVKLNKIKEERVEVFNMDAKLFIKDKVAEDVRRLMKEEGTSGASEEEQTNKKKTEVHVVMNLPAYAVNFLPAFRGVLRQFRKEIEDIPEEKRWKWNVYCYLFAKSHVDVPDTWYEEEARRMCDQKTQWDRSLVVKCHNVRTVSSRKEMFCAQLELPYDFLLAEPLPEEPENVEIEPEETDEPSSKRIKRNERRIAEKLSNKYNEKRVHEIGPDLACLEWLMECGATSVRMSDGQTVTRQREMRDYIPHAMAEKDATADRPALQTGDISYEKQWPNAPYTWIVDVDASDSAIANEGFTYLRDVRRIEKLKLNFCDYFGDEGIKFLAQGRPAQTLTDMEIVLNPCLTDGAVYWLQKLRALRRAHFYFLPYVAHRQGFVRQLKIALPRCNVTFPEVDAIGFGYEEQTKTKRK
;
A
#
# COMPACT_ATOMS: atom_id res chain seq x y z
N MET A 1 -7.56 -46.09 4.61
CA MET A 1 -6.57 -45.44 5.51
C MET A 1 -7.03 -44.01 5.74
N PRO A 2 -7.00 -43.46 6.96
CA PRO A 2 -7.31 -42.04 7.16
C PRO A 2 -6.20 -41.17 6.54
N PRO A 3 -6.51 -39.95 6.04
CA PRO A 3 -5.48 -39.01 5.60
C PRO A 3 -4.56 -38.71 6.79
N ARG A 4 -3.26 -38.78 6.56
CA ARG A 4 -2.23 -38.62 7.59
C ARG A 4 -2.37 -37.26 8.27
N VAL A 5 -2.68 -37.27 9.57
CA VAL A 5 -2.64 -36.13 10.49
C VAL A 5 -1.31 -35.36 10.41
N SER A 6 -0.21 -35.99 9.96
CA SER A 6 1.09 -35.33 9.76
C SER A 6 1.25 -34.55 8.45
N PHE A 7 0.32 -34.64 7.49
CA PHE A 7 0.38 -33.92 6.22
C PHE A 7 -0.27 -32.53 6.30
N LEU A 8 -1.38 -32.40 7.05
CA LEU A 8 -2.07 -31.13 7.32
C LEU A 8 -1.21 -30.13 8.13
N LEU A 9 -0.32 -30.63 8.99
CA LEU A 9 0.70 -29.82 9.68
C LEU A 9 1.78 -29.28 8.72
N LYS A 10 2.13 -30.03 7.66
CA LYS A 10 3.13 -29.58 6.67
C LYS A 10 2.62 -28.47 5.74
N LEU A 11 1.31 -28.38 5.52
CA LEU A 11 0.69 -27.32 4.72
C LEU A 11 0.62 -25.98 5.47
N SER A 12 0.50 -26.00 6.80
CA SER A 12 0.57 -24.79 7.63
C SER A 12 1.95 -24.11 7.66
N GLN A 13 2.98 -24.74 7.06
CA GLN A 13 4.38 -24.35 7.20
C GLN A 13 5.07 -23.92 5.89
N ARG A 14 4.36 -23.89 4.75
CA ARG A 14 4.96 -23.52 3.45
C ARG A 14 5.01 -22.00 3.25
N ARG A 15 6.16 -21.51 2.78
CA ARG A 15 6.41 -20.07 2.54
C ARG A 15 5.93 -19.66 1.15
N LEU A 16 5.34 -18.47 1.11
CA LEU A 16 4.85 -17.77 -0.08
C LEU A 16 5.94 -17.68 -1.17
N SER A 17 5.62 -18.14 -2.38
CA SER A 17 6.26 -17.68 -3.60
C SER A 17 5.19 -17.22 -4.59
N VAL A 18 5.42 -16.08 -5.22
CA VAL A 18 4.53 -15.46 -6.22
C VAL A 18 5.23 -15.61 -7.55
N ASN A 19 4.60 -16.23 -8.56
CA ASN A 19 5.09 -16.18 -9.93
C ASN A 19 3.95 -16.23 -10.97
N THR A 20 4.25 -15.61 -12.10
CA THR A 20 3.50 -15.12 -13.28
C THR A 20 2.06 -15.60 -13.56
N ALA A 21 1.20 -14.63 -13.89
CA ALA A 21 -0.24 -14.74 -14.10
C ALA A 21 -0.66 -15.55 -15.33
N SER A 22 -1.72 -16.35 -15.20
CA SER A 22 -2.47 -16.92 -16.32
C SER A 22 -3.68 -16.04 -16.66
N THR A 23 -4.21 -16.19 -17.88
CA THR A 23 -5.35 -15.45 -18.42
C THR A 23 -6.66 -15.78 -17.69
N SER A 24 -6.86 -15.19 -16.51
CA SER A 24 -8.11 -15.29 -15.74
C SER A 24 -9.24 -14.49 -16.41
N THR A 25 -10.43 -15.08 -16.50
CA THR A 25 -11.66 -14.41 -16.97
C THR A 25 -12.27 -13.46 -15.94
N ALA A 26 -11.67 -13.37 -14.75
CA ALA A 26 -12.07 -12.50 -13.64
C ALA A 26 -11.06 -11.36 -13.41
N SER A 27 -10.40 -10.89 -14.48
CA SER A 27 -9.34 -9.86 -14.41
C SER A 27 -9.81 -8.51 -13.82
N TYR A 28 -11.12 -8.26 -13.77
CA TYR A 28 -11.71 -7.06 -13.18
C TYR A 28 -11.90 -7.15 -11.66
N ILE A 29 -11.76 -8.33 -11.05
CA ILE A 29 -11.92 -8.51 -9.60
C ILE A 29 -10.67 -7.99 -8.90
N ASP A 30 -10.86 -7.00 -8.02
CA ASP A 30 -9.77 -6.46 -7.21
C ASP A 30 -9.58 -7.28 -5.92
N PHE A 31 -8.40 -7.89 -5.78
CA PHE A 31 -8.00 -8.64 -4.59
C PHE A 31 -7.18 -7.79 -3.59
N SER A 32 -7.11 -6.47 -3.75
CA SER A 32 -6.36 -5.56 -2.86
C SER A 32 -6.71 -5.76 -1.38
N PHE A 33 -8.01 -5.85 -1.05
CA PHE A 33 -8.50 -6.03 0.30
C PHE A 33 -8.00 -7.31 0.95
N SER A 34 -8.20 -8.45 0.28
CA SER A 34 -7.72 -9.76 0.74
C SER A 34 -6.20 -9.80 0.81
N ASN A 35 -5.49 -9.26 -0.18
CA ASN A 35 -4.04 -9.18 -0.17
C ASN A 35 -3.49 -8.40 1.04
N GLU A 36 -4.14 -7.30 1.41
CA GLU A 36 -3.72 -6.48 2.55
C GLU A 36 -4.06 -7.12 3.90
N ILE A 37 -5.22 -7.76 4.00
CA ILE A 37 -5.60 -8.57 5.17
C ILE A 37 -4.62 -9.73 5.34
N LEU A 38 -4.20 -10.37 4.26
CA LEU A 38 -3.24 -11.46 4.31
C LEU A 38 -1.85 -10.96 4.72
N LYS A 39 -1.40 -9.81 4.21
CA LYS A 39 -0.15 -9.17 4.64
C LYS A 39 -0.14 -8.83 6.13
N SER A 40 -1.24 -8.29 6.66
CA SER A 40 -1.31 -7.78 8.04
C SER A 40 -1.72 -8.83 9.08
N SER A 41 -2.45 -9.88 8.67
CA SER A 41 -3.14 -10.79 9.58
C SER A 41 -2.96 -12.28 9.25
N SER A 42 -2.07 -12.65 8.32
CA SER A 42 -1.81 -14.06 7.95
C SER A 42 -1.64 -14.99 9.15
N PRO A 43 -0.83 -14.69 10.19
CA PRO A 43 -0.68 -15.59 11.34
C PRO A 43 -1.97 -15.85 12.11
N HIS A 44 -2.90 -14.89 12.13
CA HIS A 44 -4.19 -15.03 12.78
C HIS A 44 -5.19 -15.80 11.90
N ILE A 45 -5.14 -15.57 10.59
CA ILE A 45 -5.95 -16.27 9.59
C ILE A 45 -5.57 -17.75 9.56
N ASP A 46 -4.27 -18.05 9.53
CA ASP A 46 -3.77 -19.42 9.54
C ASP A 46 -4.10 -20.13 10.86
N ARG A 47 -4.07 -19.41 12.01
CA ARG A 47 -4.57 -19.94 13.29
C ARG A 47 -6.06 -20.27 13.25
N TYR A 48 -6.89 -19.36 12.76
CA TYR A 48 -8.33 -19.61 12.61
C TYR A 48 -8.61 -20.80 11.70
N CYS A 49 -7.86 -20.91 10.60
CA CYS A 49 -7.96 -22.06 9.70
C CYS A 49 -7.51 -23.35 10.35
N HIS A 50 -6.46 -23.31 11.18
CA HIS A 50 -6.07 -24.46 11.95
C HIS A 50 -7.17 -24.91 12.92
N GLU A 51 -7.78 -23.98 13.67
CA GLU A 51 -8.90 -24.24 14.57
C GLU A 51 -10.14 -24.77 13.82
N PHE A 52 -10.42 -24.22 12.64
CA PHE A 52 -11.49 -24.71 11.76
C PHE A 52 -11.22 -26.15 11.32
N ILE A 53 -9.99 -26.45 10.88
CA ILE A 53 -9.59 -27.80 10.48
C ILE A 53 -9.67 -28.77 11.67
N GLU A 54 -9.26 -28.36 12.87
CA GLU A 54 -9.41 -29.17 14.08
C GLU A 54 -10.88 -29.44 14.42
N SER A 55 -11.72 -28.40 14.36
CA SER A 55 -13.18 -28.53 14.57
C SER A 55 -13.81 -29.45 13.52
N LEU A 56 -13.43 -29.29 12.26
CA LEU A 56 -13.91 -30.12 11.17
C LEU A 56 -13.43 -31.57 11.36
N ASN A 57 -12.17 -31.78 11.73
CA ASN A 57 -11.63 -33.10 12.04
C ASN A 57 -12.41 -33.77 13.18
N ALA A 58 -12.76 -33.04 14.23
CA ALA A 58 -13.62 -33.55 15.31
C ALA A 58 -15.02 -33.93 14.81
N GLU A 59 -15.62 -33.15 13.92
CA GLU A 59 -16.91 -33.50 13.27
C GLU A 59 -16.77 -34.72 12.33
N LEU A 60 -15.64 -34.83 11.64
CA LEU A 60 -15.35 -35.90 10.68
C LEU A 60 -14.90 -37.21 11.34
N GLN A 61 -14.57 -37.24 12.65
CA GLN A 61 -14.23 -38.47 13.38
C GLN A 61 -15.34 -39.53 13.31
N ASN A 62 -16.59 -39.12 13.07
CA ASN A 62 -17.74 -40.02 12.91
C ASN A 62 -18.01 -40.47 11.46
N VAL A 63 -17.30 -39.95 10.46
CA VAL A 63 -17.53 -40.25 9.03
C VAL A 63 -17.33 -41.73 8.73
N HIS A 64 -16.35 -42.39 9.36
CA HIS A 64 -16.15 -43.84 9.20
C HIS A 64 -17.37 -44.65 9.64
N PHE A 65 -18.05 -44.21 10.69
CA PHE A 65 -19.27 -44.88 11.16
C PHE A 65 -20.45 -44.66 10.21
N ILE A 66 -20.60 -43.44 9.68
CA ILE A 66 -21.63 -43.12 8.68
C ILE A 66 -21.36 -43.90 7.39
N GLN A 67 -20.11 -43.99 6.95
CA GLN A 67 -19.74 -44.75 5.77
C GLN A 67 -20.09 -46.24 5.93
N LYS A 68 -19.76 -46.83 7.08
CA LYS A 68 -20.18 -48.21 7.41
C LYS A 68 -21.70 -48.38 7.41
N LYS A 69 -22.47 -47.37 7.87
CA LYS A 69 -23.93 -47.41 7.79
C LYS A 69 -24.41 -47.38 6.34
N ILE A 70 -23.86 -46.49 5.51
CA ILE A 70 -24.17 -46.37 4.08
C ILE A 70 -23.93 -47.71 3.38
N ASP A 71 -22.79 -48.36 3.59
CA ASP A 71 -22.47 -49.63 2.95
C ASP A 71 -23.45 -50.74 3.35
N LYS A 72 -23.84 -50.78 4.63
CA LYS A 72 -24.87 -51.71 5.13
C LYS A 72 -26.25 -51.40 4.53
N ILE A 73 -26.65 -50.14 4.44
CA ILE A 73 -27.93 -49.73 3.83
C ILE A 73 -27.96 -50.12 2.34
N ARG A 74 -26.87 -49.88 1.61
CA ARG A 74 -26.75 -50.30 0.21
C ARG A 74 -26.84 -51.82 0.05
N GLY A 75 -26.24 -52.58 0.97
CA GLY A 75 -26.39 -54.04 1.03
C GLY A 75 -27.84 -54.50 1.27
N ASP A 76 -28.56 -53.82 2.17
CA ASP A 76 -29.97 -54.10 2.47
C ASP A 76 -30.87 -53.78 1.28
N LEU A 77 -30.67 -52.63 0.64
CA LEU A 77 -31.44 -52.23 -0.54
C LEU A 77 -31.22 -53.16 -1.73
N ARG A 78 -29.99 -53.66 -1.94
CA ARG A 78 -29.73 -54.67 -2.99
C ARG A 78 -30.57 -55.94 -2.81
N ARG A 79 -30.96 -56.29 -1.58
CA ARG A 79 -31.81 -57.46 -1.29
C ARG A 79 -33.31 -57.20 -1.51
N CYS A 80 -33.70 -55.95 -1.77
CA CYS A 80 -35.09 -55.59 -2.08
C CYS A 80 -35.46 -55.97 -3.52
N PHE A 81 -34.49 -55.91 -4.43
CA PHE A 81 -34.72 -56.05 -5.86
C PHE A 81 -34.17 -57.39 -6.36
N THR A 82 -35.01 -58.18 -7.04
CA THR A 82 -34.62 -59.48 -7.62
C THR A 82 -33.97 -59.35 -9.00
N ASN A 83 -34.14 -58.20 -9.67
CA ASN A 83 -33.52 -57.93 -10.95
C ASN A 83 -32.06 -57.46 -10.77
N ASN A 84 -31.13 -58.28 -11.23
CA ASN A 84 -29.68 -58.02 -11.16
C ASN A 84 -29.20 -56.88 -12.07
N GLU A 85 -30.04 -56.39 -12.98
CA GLU A 85 -29.72 -55.21 -13.79
C GLU A 85 -29.91 -53.89 -13.04
N ILE A 86 -30.63 -53.90 -11.91
CA ILE A 86 -30.86 -52.70 -11.11
C ILE A 86 -29.57 -52.26 -10.42
N ARG A 87 -29.22 -50.97 -10.56
CA ARG A 87 -28.10 -50.35 -9.84
C ARG A 87 -28.58 -49.22 -8.94
N LEU A 88 -28.06 -49.20 -7.72
CA LEU A 88 -28.24 -48.11 -6.76
C LEU A 88 -26.90 -47.38 -6.63
N VAL A 89 -26.83 -46.21 -7.26
CA VAL A 89 -25.59 -45.45 -7.41
C VAL A 89 -25.61 -44.31 -6.37
N PRO A 90 -24.63 -44.26 -5.45
CA PRO A 90 -24.54 -43.13 -4.53
C PRO A 90 -24.17 -41.85 -5.29
N ILE A 91 -24.81 -40.75 -4.90
CA ILE A 91 -24.54 -39.40 -5.39
C ILE A 91 -24.37 -38.45 -4.18
N GLY A 92 -24.01 -37.19 -4.44
CA GLY A 92 -23.87 -36.19 -3.39
C GLY A 92 -22.73 -36.51 -2.40
N GLY A 93 -22.90 -36.14 -1.13
CA GLY A 93 -21.87 -36.22 -0.09
C GLY A 93 -21.24 -37.62 0.09
N ALA A 94 -22.04 -38.67 -0.10
CA ALA A 94 -21.61 -40.07 -0.01
C ALA A 94 -20.75 -40.52 -1.19
N ALA A 95 -20.79 -39.79 -2.30
CA ALA A 95 -20.09 -40.12 -3.54
C ALA A 95 -18.89 -39.21 -3.81
N ASN A 96 -18.90 -37.98 -3.30
CA ASN A 96 -17.91 -36.95 -3.64
C ASN A 96 -16.93 -36.60 -2.51
N LEU A 97 -16.84 -37.43 -1.47
CA LEU A 97 -15.93 -37.27 -0.32
C LEU A 97 -16.22 -36.07 0.60
N LEU A 98 -17.41 -35.48 0.50
CA LEU A 98 -17.84 -34.33 1.33
C LEU A 98 -18.89 -34.72 2.38
N LEU A 99 -18.80 -35.96 2.89
CA LEU A 99 -19.72 -36.49 3.88
C LEU A 99 -19.50 -35.87 5.27
N ASN A 100 -20.56 -35.52 5.98
CA ASN A 100 -20.52 -35.06 7.36
C ASN A 100 -21.64 -35.67 8.21
N LYS A 101 -21.70 -35.33 9.51
CA LYS A 101 -22.66 -35.90 10.48
C LYS A 101 -24.13 -35.63 10.16
N LYS A 102 -24.43 -34.58 9.39
CA LYS A 102 -25.79 -34.18 8.95
C LYS A 102 -26.04 -34.55 7.48
N SER A 103 -25.25 -35.47 6.90
CA SER A 103 -25.45 -35.87 5.50
C SER A 103 -26.47 -36.99 5.38
N ASP A 104 -27.40 -36.81 4.47
CA ASP A 104 -28.32 -37.86 4.01
C ASP A 104 -27.62 -38.76 2.99
N LEU A 105 -28.23 -39.91 2.67
CA LEU A 105 -27.78 -40.79 1.60
C LEU A 105 -28.64 -40.61 0.34
N ASP A 106 -28.09 -39.93 -0.64
CA ASP A 106 -28.71 -39.78 -1.95
C ASP A 106 -28.29 -40.94 -2.88
N LEU A 107 -29.28 -41.56 -3.54
CA LEU A 107 -29.10 -42.65 -4.48
C LEU A 107 -29.81 -42.36 -5.80
N VAL A 108 -29.25 -42.84 -6.89
CA VAL A 108 -29.96 -42.98 -8.17
C VAL A 108 -30.25 -44.45 -8.42
N PHE A 109 -31.53 -44.76 -8.59
CA PHE A 109 -32.05 -46.04 -9.04
C PHE A 109 -31.98 -46.11 -10.57
N LEU A 110 -31.16 -47.01 -11.09
CA LEU A 110 -31.06 -47.29 -12.51
C LEU A 110 -31.69 -48.66 -12.78
N PRO A 111 -32.77 -48.74 -13.60
CA PRO A 111 -33.50 -49.99 -13.81
C PRO A 111 -32.80 -50.96 -14.77
N SER A 112 -31.84 -50.48 -15.57
CA SER A 112 -31.06 -51.28 -16.51
C SER A 112 -29.69 -50.66 -16.76
N ASN A 113 -28.74 -51.50 -17.18
CA ASN A 113 -27.41 -51.12 -17.61
C ASN A 113 -27.34 -50.75 -19.10
N SER A 114 -28.38 -51.08 -19.87
CA SER A 114 -28.48 -50.76 -21.29
C SER A 114 -29.01 -49.33 -21.47
N GLU A 115 -28.24 -48.49 -22.15
CA GLU A 115 -28.67 -47.11 -22.47
C GLU A 115 -29.99 -47.09 -23.25
N LYS A 116 -30.19 -48.02 -24.18
CA LYS A 116 -31.43 -48.15 -24.95
C LYS A 116 -32.62 -48.42 -24.02
N GLN A 117 -32.49 -49.37 -23.10
CA GLN A 117 -33.56 -49.70 -22.15
C GLN A 117 -33.79 -48.59 -21.13
N TRP A 118 -32.73 -47.93 -20.66
CA TRP A 118 -32.81 -46.76 -19.80
C TRP A 118 -33.57 -45.61 -20.48
N ARG A 119 -33.29 -45.30 -21.76
CA ARG A 119 -34.03 -44.27 -22.52
C ARG A 119 -35.51 -44.61 -22.65
N ILE A 120 -35.84 -45.87 -22.94
CA ILE A 120 -37.23 -46.33 -23.03
C ILE A 120 -37.92 -46.17 -21.68
N PHE A 121 -37.26 -46.60 -20.59
CA PHE A 121 -37.77 -46.42 -19.24
C PHE A 121 -37.99 -44.95 -18.92
N MET A 122 -37.00 -44.08 -19.13
CA MET A 122 -37.10 -42.66 -18.79
C MET A 122 -38.15 -41.93 -19.61
N LYS A 123 -38.30 -42.28 -20.90
CA LYS A 123 -39.41 -41.75 -21.71
C LYS A 123 -40.76 -42.13 -21.09
N ARG A 124 -40.95 -43.39 -20.72
CA ARG A 124 -42.19 -43.82 -20.07
C ARG A 124 -42.36 -43.17 -18.68
N PHE A 125 -41.33 -43.19 -17.85
CA PHE A 125 -41.35 -42.68 -16.48
C PHE A 125 -41.63 -41.15 -16.43
N ASN A 126 -41.11 -40.38 -17.37
CA ASN A 126 -41.34 -38.94 -17.40
C ASN A 126 -42.73 -38.57 -17.94
N TYR A 127 -43.23 -39.28 -18.95
CA TYR A 127 -44.45 -38.89 -19.69
C TYR A 127 -45.71 -39.71 -19.33
N ASP A 128 -45.59 -40.89 -18.72
CA ASP A 128 -46.71 -41.73 -18.27
C ASP A 128 -46.84 -41.66 -16.74
N PHE A 129 -47.78 -40.83 -16.27
CA PHE A 129 -48.01 -40.59 -14.84
C PHE A 129 -48.44 -41.86 -14.10
N ALA A 130 -49.32 -42.67 -14.70
CA ALA A 130 -49.82 -43.89 -14.09
C ALA A 130 -48.69 -44.91 -13.90
N PHE A 131 -47.85 -45.08 -14.92
CA PHE A 131 -46.66 -45.90 -14.83
C PHE A 131 -45.68 -45.37 -13.77
N ARG A 132 -45.39 -44.07 -13.76
CA ARG A 132 -44.48 -43.46 -12.77
C ARG A 132 -44.95 -43.73 -11.34
N LYS A 133 -46.23 -43.41 -11.05
CA LYS A 133 -46.83 -43.61 -9.73
C LYS A 133 -46.74 -45.08 -9.30
N SER A 134 -47.25 -45.99 -10.14
CA SER A 134 -47.25 -47.42 -9.84
C SER A 134 -45.83 -47.99 -9.66
N TYR A 135 -44.87 -47.55 -10.47
CA TYR A 135 -43.48 -47.99 -10.37
C TYR A 135 -42.82 -47.53 -9.06
N MET A 136 -43.02 -46.28 -8.67
CA MET A 136 -42.48 -45.73 -7.41
C MET A 136 -43.13 -46.37 -6.18
N GLU A 137 -44.44 -46.61 -6.21
CA GLU A 137 -45.17 -47.34 -5.15
C GLU A 137 -44.65 -48.78 -5.01
N ASN A 138 -44.42 -49.47 -6.13
CA ASN A 138 -43.85 -50.82 -6.10
C ASN A 138 -42.44 -50.83 -5.46
N VAL A 139 -41.59 -49.86 -5.81
CA VAL A 139 -40.26 -49.73 -5.17
C VAL A 139 -40.37 -49.46 -3.67
N ARG A 140 -41.29 -48.58 -3.24
CA ARG A 140 -41.58 -48.35 -1.82
C ARG A 140 -42.01 -49.64 -1.12
N ASP A 141 -42.95 -50.37 -1.71
CA ASP A 141 -43.52 -51.58 -1.12
C ASP A 141 -42.47 -52.70 -0.99
N GLN A 142 -41.55 -52.83 -1.95
CA GLN A 142 -40.41 -53.75 -1.83
C GLN A 142 -39.47 -53.40 -0.68
N ILE A 143 -39.20 -52.11 -0.46
CA ILE A 143 -38.36 -51.62 0.65
C ILE A 143 -39.03 -51.91 2.00
N ILE A 144 -40.34 -51.69 2.10
CA ILE A 144 -41.16 -51.98 3.29
C ILE A 144 -41.19 -53.50 3.56
N ALA A 145 -41.44 -54.31 2.53
CA ALA A 145 -41.52 -55.76 2.65
C ALA A 145 -40.22 -56.39 3.18
N LYS A 146 -39.06 -55.83 2.84
CA LYS A 146 -37.75 -56.26 3.37
C LYS A 146 -37.34 -55.59 4.67
N ARG A 147 -38.20 -54.76 5.27
CA ARG A 147 -37.98 -54.07 6.56
C ARG A 147 -36.69 -53.24 6.59
N VAL A 148 -36.34 -52.59 5.47
CA VAL A 148 -35.10 -51.78 5.38
C VAL A 148 -35.24 -50.44 6.14
N GLY A 149 -36.45 -49.90 6.23
CA GLY A 149 -36.74 -48.66 6.95
C GLY A 149 -38.21 -48.26 6.87
N TYR A 150 -38.51 -47.11 7.46
CA TYR A 150 -39.83 -46.45 7.37
C TYR A 150 -39.86 -45.55 6.14
N CYS A 151 -40.68 -45.89 5.15
CA CYS A 151 -40.85 -45.12 3.92
C CYS A 151 -41.94 -44.06 4.06
N GLU A 152 -41.66 -42.87 3.52
CA GLU A 152 -42.67 -41.86 3.23
C GLU A 152 -43.42 -42.21 1.94
N ASP A 153 -44.52 -41.50 1.68
CA ASP A 153 -45.19 -41.62 0.38
C ASP A 153 -44.31 -41.09 -0.75
N PRO A 154 -44.28 -41.75 -1.93
CA PRO A 154 -43.39 -41.34 -3.00
C PRO A 154 -43.75 -39.95 -3.54
N PHE A 155 -42.75 -39.11 -3.79
CA PHE A 155 -42.95 -37.76 -4.32
C PHE A 155 -43.08 -37.79 -5.86
N PHE A 156 -44.17 -38.35 -6.38
CA PHE A 156 -44.34 -38.61 -7.82
C PHE A 156 -44.68 -37.37 -8.69
N THR A 157 -45.05 -36.24 -8.09
CA THR A 157 -45.28 -34.95 -8.78
C THR A 157 -44.11 -33.98 -8.65
N ALA A 158 -43.09 -34.31 -7.87
CA ALA A 158 -41.91 -33.46 -7.73
C ALA A 158 -41.15 -33.34 -9.06
N ARG A 159 -40.45 -32.21 -9.24
CA ARG A 159 -39.59 -31.97 -10.42
C ARG A 159 -38.57 -33.08 -10.63
N VAL A 160 -38.04 -33.62 -9.54
CA VAL A 160 -37.23 -34.85 -9.53
C VAL A 160 -38.00 -35.86 -8.68
N PRO A 161 -38.74 -36.80 -9.30
CA PRO A 161 -39.48 -37.81 -8.57
C PRO A 161 -38.54 -38.68 -7.73
N LEU A 162 -38.84 -38.83 -6.43
CA LEU A 162 -38.01 -39.59 -5.51
C LEU A 162 -38.83 -40.38 -4.48
N VAL A 163 -38.23 -41.44 -3.96
CA VAL A 163 -38.69 -42.19 -2.79
C VAL A 163 -37.79 -41.85 -1.62
N ARG A 164 -38.37 -41.35 -0.52
CA ARG A 164 -37.66 -41.05 0.72
C ARG A 164 -38.00 -42.05 1.80
N PHE A 165 -37.00 -42.48 2.57
CA PHE A 165 -37.23 -43.30 3.75
C PHE A 165 -36.16 -43.10 4.82
N HIS A 166 -36.54 -43.38 6.06
CA HIS A 166 -35.63 -43.42 7.20
C HIS A 166 -35.20 -44.88 7.42
N SER A 167 -33.93 -45.17 7.13
CA SER A 167 -33.40 -46.53 7.29
C SER A 167 -33.45 -46.99 8.75
N GLY A 168 -33.50 -48.31 8.99
CA GLY A 168 -33.38 -48.90 10.33
C GLY A 168 -32.06 -48.56 11.07
N ARG A 169 -31.11 -47.87 10.38
CA ARG A 169 -29.85 -47.37 10.92
C ARG A 169 -29.85 -45.85 11.20
N ARG A 170 -31.05 -45.23 11.20
CA ARG A 170 -31.30 -43.80 11.47
C ARG A 170 -30.55 -42.88 10.52
N LEU A 171 -30.58 -43.19 9.24
CA LEU A 171 -30.09 -42.34 8.15
C LEU A 171 -31.23 -42.13 7.16
N GLN A 172 -31.49 -40.89 6.79
CA GLN A 172 -32.44 -40.56 5.71
C GLN A 172 -31.81 -40.98 4.37
N VAL A 173 -32.63 -41.58 3.51
CA VAL A 173 -32.23 -42.06 2.19
C VAL A 173 -33.21 -41.54 1.16
N ASP A 174 -32.68 -40.86 0.15
CA ASP A 174 -33.45 -40.30 -0.97
C ASP A 174 -33.07 -41.04 -2.25
N ILE A 175 -34.03 -41.71 -2.89
CA ILE A 175 -33.83 -42.48 -4.12
C ILE A 175 -34.48 -41.77 -5.30
N GLN A 176 -33.67 -41.23 -6.21
CA GLN A 176 -34.09 -40.67 -7.49
C GLN A 176 -34.12 -41.74 -8.58
N PHE A 177 -34.94 -41.57 -9.63
CA PHE A 177 -35.11 -42.58 -10.68
C PHE A 177 -34.47 -42.14 -11.99
N GLY A 178 -33.47 -42.91 -12.45
CA GLY A 178 -32.88 -42.80 -13.78
C GLY A 178 -32.13 -41.51 -14.11
N ASN A 179 -31.87 -40.63 -13.14
CA ASN A 179 -31.25 -39.33 -13.38
C ASN A 179 -29.72 -39.42 -13.52
N ILE A 180 -29.20 -39.30 -14.74
CA ILE A 180 -27.76 -39.42 -15.04
C ILE A 180 -26.97 -38.15 -14.70
N GLY A 181 -27.59 -36.97 -14.72
CA GLY A 181 -26.93 -35.69 -14.41
C GLY A 181 -26.27 -35.68 -13.03
N PRO A 182 -26.98 -36.02 -11.93
CA PRO A 182 -26.43 -36.15 -10.58
C PRO A 182 -25.27 -37.15 -10.45
N ILE A 183 -25.26 -38.21 -11.26
CA ILE A 183 -24.16 -39.19 -11.27
C ILE A 183 -22.89 -38.54 -11.83
N ARG A 184 -23.00 -37.85 -12.97
CA ARG A 184 -21.85 -37.19 -13.61
C ARG A 184 -21.33 -36.01 -12.80
N SER A 185 -22.22 -35.13 -12.32
CA SER A 185 -21.86 -34.01 -11.45
C SER A 185 -21.23 -34.45 -10.12
N SER A 186 -21.72 -35.54 -9.51
CA SER A 186 -21.08 -36.08 -8.30
C SER A 186 -19.68 -36.60 -8.57
N LEU A 187 -19.45 -37.24 -9.73
CA LEU A 187 -18.12 -37.68 -10.15
C LEU A 187 -17.18 -36.49 -10.43
N PHE A 188 -17.69 -35.43 -11.06
CA PHE A 188 -16.94 -34.19 -11.27
C PHE A 188 -16.48 -33.56 -9.95
N VAL A 189 -17.40 -33.34 -9.00
CA VAL A 189 -17.05 -32.79 -7.68
C VAL A 189 -16.05 -33.69 -6.97
N ARG A 190 -16.25 -35.02 -7.02
CA ARG A 190 -15.29 -35.99 -6.47
C ARG A 190 -13.89 -35.80 -7.06
N THR A 191 -13.81 -35.62 -8.38
CA THR A 191 -12.54 -35.48 -9.09
C THR A 191 -11.84 -34.18 -8.68
N CYS A 192 -12.59 -33.09 -8.47
CA CYS A 192 -12.04 -31.83 -7.93
C CYS A 192 -11.48 -32.00 -6.50
N VAL A 193 -12.21 -32.69 -5.62
CA VAL A 193 -11.78 -32.94 -4.23
C VAL A 193 -10.56 -33.86 -4.17
N GLU A 194 -10.47 -34.87 -5.03
CA GLU A 194 -9.30 -35.75 -5.12
C GLU A 194 -8.09 -35.08 -5.79
N PHE A 195 -8.31 -34.08 -6.66
CA PHE A 195 -7.23 -33.28 -7.24
C PHE A 195 -6.56 -32.36 -6.21
N ASP A 196 -7.37 -31.63 -5.41
CA ASP A 196 -6.85 -30.77 -4.34
C ASP A 196 -7.77 -30.78 -3.12
N GLU A 197 -7.21 -31.14 -1.95
CA GLU A 197 -7.95 -31.27 -0.70
C GLU A 197 -8.52 -29.94 -0.16
N ARG A 198 -7.97 -28.79 -0.58
CA ARG A 198 -8.46 -27.46 -0.19
C ARG A 198 -9.87 -27.20 -0.71
N VAL A 199 -10.27 -27.85 -1.81
CA VAL A 199 -11.65 -27.82 -2.33
C VAL A 199 -12.62 -28.29 -1.25
N GLY A 200 -12.33 -29.43 -0.62
CA GLY A 200 -13.17 -29.98 0.42
C GLY A 200 -13.26 -29.05 1.63
N LEU A 201 -12.14 -28.49 2.07
CA LEU A 201 -12.09 -27.60 3.23
C LEU A 201 -12.88 -26.29 2.98
N LEU A 202 -12.74 -25.68 1.81
CA LEU A 202 -13.47 -24.46 1.44
C LEU A 202 -14.97 -24.73 1.24
N VAL A 203 -15.34 -25.87 0.67
CA VAL A 203 -16.76 -26.28 0.56
C VAL A 203 -17.39 -26.39 1.94
N HIS A 204 -16.73 -27.05 2.89
CA HIS A 204 -17.25 -27.18 4.25
C HIS A 204 -17.37 -25.81 4.93
N TRP A 205 -16.36 -24.95 4.75
CA TRP A 205 -16.37 -23.60 5.30
C TRP A 205 -17.52 -22.76 4.73
N LEU A 206 -17.69 -22.72 3.40
CA LEU A 206 -18.74 -21.93 2.75
C LEU A 206 -20.14 -22.50 3.02
N THR A 207 -20.27 -23.84 3.05
CA THR A 207 -21.52 -24.51 3.42
C THR A 207 -21.98 -24.06 4.80
N ARG A 208 -21.05 -23.97 5.76
CA ARG A 208 -21.36 -23.45 7.11
C ARG A 208 -21.81 -21.99 7.08
N ARG A 209 -21.29 -21.15 6.18
CA ARG A 209 -21.76 -19.76 6.02
C ARG A 209 -23.17 -19.67 5.44
N PHE A 210 -23.48 -20.49 4.44
CA PHE A 210 -24.83 -20.59 3.87
C PHE A 210 -25.85 -21.11 4.92
N ASP A 211 -25.45 -22.09 5.73
CA ASP A 211 -26.28 -22.60 6.85
C ASP A 211 -26.53 -21.49 7.90
N ASN A 212 -25.49 -20.76 8.29
CA ASN A 212 -25.56 -19.62 9.23
C ASN A 212 -26.41 -18.44 8.75
N ALA A 213 -26.42 -18.20 7.44
CA ALA A 213 -27.27 -17.20 6.81
C ALA A 213 -28.72 -17.69 6.63
N GLY A 214 -29.00 -18.96 6.91
CA GLY A 214 -30.32 -19.56 6.75
C GLY A 214 -30.73 -19.72 5.28
N ILE A 215 -29.77 -19.74 4.37
CA ILE A 215 -30.00 -19.85 2.92
C ILE A 215 -29.71 -21.26 2.36
N LEU A 216 -29.32 -22.21 3.22
CA LEU A 216 -29.04 -23.60 2.86
C LEU A 216 -30.23 -24.54 3.19
N ASN A 217 -31.20 -24.66 2.28
CA ASN A 217 -32.30 -25.62 2.43
C ASN A 217 -33.03 -25.83 1.09
N SER A 218 -32.65 -26.88 0.33
CA SER A 218 -33.24 -27.15 -0.98
C SER A 218 -34.73 -27.51 -0.92
N LEU A 219 -35.22 -28.09 0.18
CA LEU A 219 -36.65 -28.41 0.35
C LEU A 219 -37.51 -27.15 0.50
N ALA A 220 -36.94 -26.08 1.05
CA ALA A 220 -37.59 -24.78 1.18
C ALA A 220 -37.35 -23.87 -0.05
N GLY A 221 -36.86 -24.42 -1.17
CA GLY A 221 -36.54 -23.65 -2.38
C GLY A 221 -35.29 -22.77 -2.27
N LYS A 222 -34.44 -22.99 -1.24
CA LYS A 222 -33.18 -22.27 -1.02
C LYS A 222 -31.99 -23.03 -1.61
N PHE A 223 -30.76 -22.57 -1.36
CA PHE A 223 -29.57 -23.18 -1.94
C PHE A 223 -29.35 -24.62 -1.45
N SER A 224 -28.87 -25.47 -2.36
CA SER A 224 -28.42 -26.82 -2.07
C SER A 224 -26.92 -26.84 -1.81
N ARG A 225 -26.42 -27.92 -1.20
CA ARG A 225 -24.97 -28.14 -1.06
C ARG A 225 -24.28 -28.21 -2.43
N TYR A 226 -24.99 -28.65 -3.47
CA TYR A 226 -24.44 -28.70 -4.81
C TYR A 226 -24.11 -27.29 -5.34
N HIS A 227 -24.97 -26.29 -5.09
CA HIS A 227 -24.68 -24.91 -5.48
C HIS A 227 -23.41 -24.38 -4.79
N VAL A 228 -23.22 -24.70 -3.51
CA VAL A 228 -22.00 -24.33 -2.76
C VAL A 228 -20.75 -24.99 -3.36
N ASN A 229 -20.84 -26.28 -3.74
CA ASN A 229 -19.74 -26.99 -4.39
C ASN A 229 -19.33 -26.27 -5.69
N VAL A 230 -20.30 -25.92 -6.54
CA VAL A 230 -20.02 -25.25 -7.81
C VAL A 230 -19.43 -23.86 -7.60
N LEU A 231 -19.94 -23.06 -6.65
CA LEU A 231 -19.35 -21.75 -6.33
C LEU A 231 -17.89 -21.86 -5.89
N VAL A 232 -17.54 -22.84 -5.05
CA VAL A 232 -16.14 -23.03 -4.63
C VAL A 232 -15.27 -23.52 -5.78
N ILE A 233 -15.71 -24.53 -6.53
CA ILE A 233 -14.95 -25.08 -7.66
C ILE A 233 -14.75 -24.03 -8.74
N HIS A 234 -15.79 -23.26 -9.07
CA HIS A 234 -15.72 -22.15 -10.00
C HIS A 234 -14.65 -21.14 -9.56
N PHE A 235 -14.73 -20.66 -8.32
CA PHE A 235 -13.76 -19.72 -7.77
C PHE A 235 -12.32 -20.24 -7.88
N LEU A 236 -12.08 -21.49 -7.46
CA LEU A 236 -10.74 -22.07 -7.47
C LEU A 236 -10.16 -22.29 -8.88
N GLN A 237 -11.01 -22.34 -9.91
CA GLN A 237 -10.62 -22.38 -11.32
C GLN A 237 -10.51 -20.96 -11.93
N ALA A 238 -11.22 -19.96 -11.38
CA ALA A 238 -11.34 -18.63 -11.97
C ALA A 238 -10.29 -17.62 -11.47
N ILE A 239 -9.74 -17.81 -10.27
CA ILE A 239 -8.76 -16.87 -9.67
C ILE A 239 -7.49 -16.73 -10.54
N PRO A 240 -6.76 -15.59 -10.46
CA PRO A 240 -5.56 -15.32 -11.26
C PRO A 240 -4.47 -16.41 -11.18
N TYR A 241 -4.40 -17.08 -10.03
CA TYR A 241 -3.53 -18.23 -9.77
C TYR A 241 -4.41 -19.43 -9.41
N PRO A 242 -4.97 -20.15 -10.38
CA PRO A 242 -5.95 -21.19 -10.10
C PRO A 242 -5.37 -22.31 -9.23
N VAL A 243 -6.15 -22.76 -8.25
CA VAL A 243 -5.88 -23.96 -7.47
C VAL A 243 -6.30 -25.20 -8.25
N LEU A 244 -7.39 -25.09 -8.99
CA LEU A 244 -7.90 -26.13 -9.87
C LEU A 244 -7.71 -25.69 -11.33
N PRO A 245 -7.13 -26.52 -12.21
CA PRO A 245 -7.26 -26.31 -13.65
C PRO A 245 -8.72 -26.56 -14.09
N ASP A 246 -9.03 -26.35 -15.37
CA ASP A 246 -10.31 -26.83 -15.94
C ASP A 246 -10.36 -28.36 -15.86
N ILE A 247 -10.96 -28.89 -14.79
CA ILE A 247 -10.97 -30.32 -14.47
C ILE A 247 -11.70 -31.13 -15.55
N ILE A 248 -12.76 -30.57 -16.14
CA ILE A 248 -13.53 -31.23 -17.21
C ILE A 248 -12.67 -31.37 -18.47
N GLN A 249 -11.91 -30.33 -18.83
CA GLN A 249 -11.00 -30.38 -19.96
C GLN A 249 -9.82 -31.33 -19.71
N LEU A 250 -9.27 -31.32 -18.50
CA LEU A 250 -8.10 -32.12 -18.14
C LEU A 250 -8.42 -33.61 -17.99
N SER A 251 -9.68 -33.96 -17.72
CA SER A 251 -10.12 -35.32 -17.42
C SER A 251 -11.10 -35.83 -18.50
N PRO A 252 -10.60 -36.41 -19.61
CA PRO A 252 -11.46 -36.84 -20.72
C PRO A 252 -12.63 -37.73 -20.32
N TRP A 253 -12.50 -38.54 -19.27
CA TRP A 253 -13.57 -39.42 -18.77
C TRP A 253 -14.77 -38.68 -18.18
N LEU A 254 -14.63 -37.39 -17.82
CA LEU A 254 -15.72 -36.54 -17.37
C LEU A 254 -16.57 -35.99 -18.52
N SER A 255 -16.16 -36.19 -19.78
CA SER A 255 -16.94 -35.74 -20.93
C SER A 255 -18.33 -36.37 -20.99
N THR A 256 -19.33 -35.55 -21.34
CA THR A 256 -20.71 -35.99 -21.61
C THR A 256 -20.82 -37.01 -22.74
N ARG A 257 -19.80 -37.09 -23.61
CA ARG A 257 -19.70 -38.05 -24.72
C ARG A 257 -19.38 -39.48 -24.27
N ASN A 258 -18.89 -39.67 -23.04
CA ASN A 258 -18.57 -41.00 -22.54
C ASN A 258 -19.80 -41.72 -21.99
N ASP A 259 -19.79 -43.05 -22.10
CA ASP A 259 -20.82 -43.91 -21.48
C ASP A 259 -20.92 -43.64 -19.98
N TRP A 260 -22.12 -43.29 -19.52
CA TRP A 260 -22.42 -43.03 -18.11
C TRP A 260 -22.17 -44.24 -17.22
N ASN A 261 -22.14 -45.46 -17.78
CA ASN A 261 -21.75 -46.67 -17.05
C ASN A 261 -20.35 -46.57 -16.44
N ASN A 262 -19.44 -45.79 -17.04
CA ASN A 262 -18.12 -45.56 -16.47
C ASN A 262 -18.20 -44.78 -15.17
N ALA A 263 -19.00 -43.70 -15.15
CA ALA A 263 -19.24 -42.93 -13.93
C ALA A 263 -19.93 -43.78 -12.86
N VAL A 264 -20.87 -44.63 -13.25
CA VAL A 264 -21.54 -45.57 -12.34
C VAL A 264 -20.57 -46.58 -11.73
N LYS A 265 -19.65 -47.14 -12.52
CA LYS A 265 -18.63 -48.08 -12.02
C LYS A 265 -17.75 -47.41 -10.97
N VAL A 266 -17.33 -46.17 -11.23
CA VAL A 266 -16.48 -45.39 -10.32
C VAL A 266 -17.23 -45.03 -9.04
N LEU A 267 -18.43 -44.44 -9.11
CA LEU A 267 -19.17 -44.07 -7.90
C LEU A 267 -19.67 -45.28 -7.10
N SER A 268 -19.85 -46.43 -7.77
CA SER A 268 -20.24 -47.67 -7.09
C SER A 268 -19.09 -48.34 -6.34
N ARG A 269 -17.83 -48.11 -6.73
CA ARG A 269 -16.61 -48.71 -6.16
C ARG A 269 -15.76 -47.63 -5.47
N GLN A 270 -15.54 -47.73 -4.17
CA GLN A 270 -14.76 -46.75 -3.40
C GLN A 270 -13.24 -46.87 -3.64
N GLY A 271 -12.77 -46.65 -4.86
CA GLY A 271 -11.35 -46.59 -5.21
C GLY A 271 -10.91 -45.16 -5.57
N SER A 272 -9.64 -44.83 -5.33
CA SER A 272 -9.04 -43.55 -5.74
C SER A 272 -9.13 -43.37 -7.26
N LEU A 273 -9.40 -42.15 -7.70
CA LEU A 273 -9.29 -41.75 -9.11
C LEU A 273 -7.85 -41.37 -9.40
N TYR A 274 -7.41 -41.69 -10.63
CA TYR A 274 -6.24 -41.04 -11.19
C TYR A 274 -6.69 -39.70 -11.76
N VAL A 275 -6.04 -38.61 -11.35
CA VAL A 275 -6.29 -37.27 -11.90
C VAL A 275 -4.96 -36.74 -12.47
N PRO A 276 -4.86 -36.47 -13.80
CA PRO A 276 -3.68 -35.90 -14.40
C PRO A 276 -3.28 -34.61 -13.68
N HIS A 277 -1.99 -34.43 -13.44
CA HIS A 277 -1.44 -33.17 -12.95
C HIS A 277 -1.00 -32.31 -14.15
N SER A 278 -1.21 -31.00 -14.08
CA SER A 278 -0.60 -30.06 -15.01
C SER A 278 0.88 -29.85 -14.67
N ASN A 279 1.70 -29.47 -15.66
CA ASN A 279 3.12 -29.16 -15.46
C ASN A 279 3.35 -27.76 -14.84
N ASP A 280 2.29 -27.03 -14.51
CA ASP A 280 2.37 -25.70 -13.91
C ASP A 280 2.68 -25.77 -12.41
N ALA A 281 3.42 -24.79 -11.90
CA ALA A 281 3.70 -24.69 -10.48
C ALA A 281 2.38 -24.54 -9.70
N PRO A 282 2.12 -25.38 -8.67
CA PRO A 282 0.84 -25.37 -7.97
C PRO A 282 0.67 -24.09 -7.14
N ASN A 283 -0.55 -23.53 -7.11
CA ASN A 283 -0.91 -22.47 -6.16
C ASN A 283 -0.66 -22.97 -4.72
N GLU A 284 0.17 -22.28 -3.94
CA GLU A 284 0.55 -22.67 -2.57
C GLU A 284 -0.19 -21.91 -1.46
N GLN A 285 -1.23 -21.15 -1.77
CA GLN A 285 -1.98 -20.37 -0.78
C GLN A 285 -2.69 -21.27 0.24
N SER A 286 -2.71 -20.84 1.50
CA SER A 286 -3.44 -21.52 2.57
C SER A 286 -4.95 -21.46 2.34
N VAL A 287 -5.70 -22.38 2.94
CA VAL A 287 -7.18 -22.39 2.91
C VAL A 287 -7.75 -21.08 3.44
N GLY A 288 -7.10 -20.45 4.42
CA GLY A 288 -7.50 -19.17 4.97
C GLY A 288 -7.32 -18.03 3.99
N ALA A 289 -6.20 -18.01 3.29
CA ALA A 289 -5.97 -17.06 2.21
C ALA A 289 -7.04 -17.18 1.12
N LEU A 290 -7.33 -18.40 0.68
CA LEU A 290 -8.35 -18.67 -0.34
C LEU A 290 -9.76 -18.31 0.14
N ALA A 291 -10.09 -18.53 1.42
CA ALA A 291 -11.39 -18.16 1.97
C ALA A 291 -11.60 -16.64 1.99
N VAL A 292 -10.57 -15.86 2.34
CA VAL A 292 -10.64 -14.39 2.31
C VAL A 292 -10.72 -13.88 0.87
N GLN A 293 -9.98 -14.48 -0.05
CA GLN A 293 -10.07 -14.14 -1.49
C GLN A 293 -11.43 -14.53 -2.10
N LEU A 294 -12.06 -15.61 -1.64
CA LEU A 294 -13.40 -16.01 -2.08
C LEU A 294 -14.45 -14.98 -1.68
N ILE A 295 -14.32 -14.40 -0.47
CA ILE A 295 -15.20 -13.31 -0.03
C ILE A 295 -15.03 -12.10 -0.96
N ASP A 296 -13.79 -11.70 -1.25
CA ASP A 296 -13.55 -10.58 -2.17
C ASP A 296 -14.13 -10.83 -3.55
N TYR A 297 -13.88 -12.03 -4.10
CA TYR A 297 -14.34 -12.44 -5.40
C TYR A 297 -15.86 -12.30 -5.52
N TYR A 298 -16.61 -12.95 -4.62
CA TYR A 298 -18.06 -12.93 -4.70
C TYR A 298 -18.71 -11.65 -4.16
N SER A 299 -18.01 -10.84 -3.35
CA SER A 299 -18.51 -9.51 -2.95
C SER A 299 -18.54 -8.50 -4.10
N GLN A 300 -17.75 -8.75 -5.15
CA GLN A 300 -17.65 -7.91 -6.35
C GLN A 300 -18.34 -8.54 -7.58
N PHE A 301 -18.87 -9.75 -7.42
CA PHE A 301 -19.50 -10.49 -8.51
C PHE A 301 -20.92 -9.97 -8.75
N ASP A 302 -21.22 -9.55 -9.98
CA ASP A 302 -22.56 -9.07 -10.36
C ASP A 302 -23.47 -10.28 -10.61
N PHE A 303 -24.02 -10.84 -9.54
CA PHE A 303 -24.93 -11.99 -9.60
C PHE A 303 -26.21 -11.74 -10.41
N GLN A 304 -26.54 -10.48 -10.72
CA GLN A 304 -27.71 -10.14 -11.53
C GLN A 304 -27.41 -10.18 -13.04
N LYS A 305 -26.18 -9.91 -13.46
CA LYS A 305 -25.82 -9.87 -14.90
C LYS A 305 -24.96 -11.06 -15.34
N GLN A 306 -24.30 -11.70 -14.39
CA GLN A 306 -23.30 -12.72 -14.66
C GLN A 306 -23.73 -14.10 -14.16
N ALA A 307 -23.23 -15.11 -14.86
CA ALA A 307 -23.41 -16.52 -14.58
C ALA A 307 -22.05 -17.19 -14.35
N VAL A 308 -22.03 -18.23 -13.54
CA VAL A 308 -20.83 -19.04 -13.29
C VAL A 308 -20.98 -20.41 -13.93
N ASP A 309 -19.87 -20.98 -14.43
CA ASP A 309 -19.86 -22.35 -14.93
C ASP A 309 -18.91 -23.29 -14.17
N THR A 310 -19.09 -24.59 -14.37
CA THR A 310 -18.25 -25.65 -13.79
C THR A 310 -16.81 -25.67 -14.31
N ARG A 311 -16.41 -24.76 -15.20
CA ARG A 311 -15.09 -24.68 -15.82
C ARG A 311 -14.35 -23.36 -15.49
N GLY A 312 -14.84 -22.62 -14.50
CA GLY A 312 -14.19 -21.40 -14.00
C GLY A 312 -14.36 -20.19 -14.90
N ARG A 313 -15.36 -20.18 -15.78
CA ARG A 313 -15.61 -19.08 -16.71
C ARG A 313 -16.84 -18.28 -16.30
N ILE A 314 -16.69 -16.95 -16.30
CA ILE A 314 -17.80 -16.02 -16.13
C ILE A 314 -18.51 -15.87 -17.47
N ARG A 315 -19.84 -15.97 -17.46
CA ARG A 315 -20.70 -15.81 -18.65
C ARG A 315 -21.71 -14.69 -18.41
N HIS A 316 -22.22 -14.09 -19.47
CA HIS A 316 -23.43 -13.28 -19.37
C HIS A 316 -24.64 -14.18 -19.18
N ARG A 317 -25.57 -13.74 -18.32
CA ARG A 317 -26.82 -14.47 -18.09
C ARG A 317 -27.65 -14.54 -19.38
N THR A 318 -28.25 -15.70 -19.62
CA THR A 318 -29.17 -15.90 -20.76
C THR A 318 -30.64 -15.81 -20.36
N ASP A 319 -30.93 -15.94 -19.07
CA ASP A 319 -32.25 -15.74 -18.46
C ASP A 319 -32.57 -14.23 -18.31
N ASN A 320 -33.83 -13.86 -18.58
CA ASN A 320 -34.33 -12.48 -18.44
C ASN A 320 -34.86 -12.20 -17.03
N ASP A 321 -35.00 -13.20 -16.15
CA ASP A 321 -35.48 -13.01 -14.78
C ASP A 321 -34.37 -12.44 -13.86
N PRO A 322 -34.48 -11.20 -13.37
CA PRO A 322 -33.48 -10.58 -12.50
C PRO A 322 -33.35 -11.27 -11.13
N GLY A 323 -34.37 -12.02 -10.69
CA GLY A 323 -34.35 -12.76 -9.43
C GLY A 323 -33.60 -14.10 -9.50
N HIS A 324 -33.12 -14.49 -10.68
CA HIS A 324 -32.43 -15.76 -10.91
C HIS A 324 -30.93 -15.57 -11.12
N PHE A 325 -30.14 -16.37 -10.40
CA PHE A 325 -28.71 -16.54 -10.60
C PHE A 325 -28.45 -17.83 -11.39
N GLU A 326 -27.74 -17.72 -12.50
CA GLU A 326 -27.49 -18.83 -13.41
C GLU A 326 -26.18 -19.57 -13.07
N ILE A 327 -26.31 -20.85 -12.69
CA ILE A 327 -25.19 -21.80 -12.60
C ILE A 327 -25.25 -22.77 -13.78
N ILE A 328 -24.26 -22.67 -14.66
CA ILE A 328 -24.14 -23.46 -15.89
C ILE A 328 -23.30 -24.71 -15.62
N ASP A 329 -23.89 -25.88 -15.86
CA ASP A 329 -23.25 -27.17 -15.67
C ASP A 329 -23.44 -28.02 -16.91
N GLU A 330 -22.34 -28.50 -17.51
CA GLU A 330 -22.34 -29.27 -18.76
C GLU A 330 -23.17 -30.57 -18.69
N TYR A 331 -23.54 -31.04 -17.49
CA TYR A 331 -24.36 -32.23 -17.29
C TYR A 331 -25.87 -31.98 -17.26
N PHE A 332 -26.31 -30.71 -17.35
CA PHE A 332 -27.72 -30.33 -17.32
C PHE A 332 -28.07 -29.35 -18.45
N ASP A 333 -29.23 -29.53 -19.07
CA ASP A 333 -29.67 -28.69 -20.20
C ASP A 333 -30.17 -27.29 -19.77
N VAL A 334 -30.30 -27.06 -18.47
CA VAL A 334 -30.86 -25.84 -17.86
C VAL A 334 -30.07 -25.50 -16.61
N SER A 335 -30.13 -24.24 -16.19
CA SER A 335 -29.48 -23.81 -14.95
C SER A 335 -29.83 -24.72 -13.77
N THR A 336 -28.80 -25.11 -13.03
CA THR A 336 -28.94 -25.95 -11.83
C THR A 336 -29.49 -25.15 -10.65
N CYS A 337 -29.26 -23.84 -10.63
CA CYS A 337 -29.80 -22.92 -9.64
C CYS A 337 -31.17 -22.36 -10.11
N ARG A 338 -32.19 -22.49 -9.26
CA ARG A 338 -33.51 -21.87 -9.45
C ARG A 338 -34.04 -21.29 -8.13
N VAL A 339 -33.11 -20.85 -7.30
CA VAL A 339 -33.44 -20.20 -6.02
C VAL A 339 -33.96 -18.82 -6.34
N ARG A 340 -35.14 -18.48 -5.81
CA ARG A 340 -35.70 -17.13 -5.95
C ARG A 340 -34.84 -16.13 -5.18
N ASP A 341 -34.68 -14.95 -5.76
CA ASP A 341 -33.86 -13.87 -5.21
C ASP A 341 -32.41 -14.29 -4.94
N ALA A 342 -31.92 -15.29 -5.68
CA ALA A 342 -30.56 -15.80 -5.52
C ALA A 342 -29.49 -14.72 -5.64
N PRO A 343 -29.56 -13.76 -6.59
CA PRO A 343 -28.60 -12.67 -6.65
C PRO A 343 -28.55 -11.82 -5.39
N LEU A 344 -29.72 -11.49 -4.82
CA LEU A 344 -29.81 -10.70 -3.59
C LEU A 344 -29.22 -11.46 -2.41
N LEU A 345 -29.65 -12.71 -2.20
CA LEU A 345 -29.19 -13.55 -1.09
C LEU A 345 -27.68 -13.79 -1.10
N LEU A 346 -27.08 -13.97 -2.28
CA LEU A 346 -25.63 -14.14 -2.43
C LEU A 346 -24.89 -12.83 -2.20
N THR A 347 -25.40 -11.72 -2.74
CA THR A 347 -24.82 -10.38 -2.52
C THR A 347 -24.82 -10.04 -1.03
N GLU A 348 -25.97 -10.18 -0.35
CA GLU A 348 -26.09 -9.95 1.09
C GLU A 348 -25.16 -10.85 1.91
N LEU A 349 -25.04 -12.13 1.54
CA LEU A 349 -24.11 -13.05 2.22
C LEU A 349 -22.67 -12.55 2.09
N PHE A 350 -22.18 -12.30 0.88
CA PHE A 350 -20.77 -11.96 0.69
C PHE A 350 -20.41 -10.54 1.14
N VAL A 351 -21.36 -9.59 1.06
CA VAL A 351 -21.22 -8.25 1.65
C VAL A 351 -21.26 -8.32 3.18
N SER A 352 -22.16 -9.08 3.80
CA SER A 352 -22.22 -9.19 5.28
C SER A 352 -20.99 -9.89 5.89
N LEU A 353 -20.34 -10.79 5.14
CA LEU A 353 -19.04 -11.34 5.50
C LEU A 353 -17.92 -10.28 5.52
N LYS A 354 -18.20 -9.07 5.02
CA LYS A 354 -17.34 -7.87 5.00
C LYS A 354 -17.94 -6.77 5.89
N LYS A 355 -17.98 -6.97 7.22
CA LYS A 355 -18.45 -5.94 8.18
C LYS A 355 -17.68 -4.63 7.99
N THR A 356 -18.40 -3.57 7.62
CA THR A 356 -17.89 -2.24 7.32
C THR A 356 -18.76 -1.17 8.01
N PRO A 357 -18.25 0.05 8.22
CA PRO A 357 -19.06 1.16 8.71
C PRO A 357 -20.26 1.45 7.78
N PRO A 358 -21.32 2.15 8.26
CA PRO A 358 -22.52 2.43 7.47
C PRO A 358 -22.22 3.10 6.14
N GLU A 359 -22.88 2.69 5.06
CA GLU A 359 -22.66 3.24 3.71
C GLU A 359 -23.02 4.74 3.61
N SER A 360 -23.91 5.21 4.48
CA SER A 360 -24.33 6.62 4.58
C SER A 360 -23.19 7.60 4.85
N VAL A 361 -22.03 7.15 5.34
CA VAL A 361 -20.87 8.02 5.61
C VAL A 361 -20.02 8.28 4.36
N ARG A 362 -20.36 7.67 3.22
CA ARG A 362 -19.63 7.82 1.95
C ARG A 362 -19.68 9.25 1.43
N GLY A 363 -18.52 9.76 1.01
CA GLY A 363 -18.36 11.10 0.47
C GLY A 363 -18.39 12.21 1.53
N MET A 364 -18.42 11.87 2.82
CA MET A 364 -18.40 12.85 3.91
C MET A 364 -17.10 13.65 3.88
N THR A 365 -17.19 14.99 3.96
CA THR A 365 -16.02 15.90 3.95
C THR A 365 -15.75 16.56 5.28
N LYS A 366 -16.71 16.50 6.21
CA LYS A 366 -16.62 17.00 7.59
C LYS A 366 -17.08 15.90 8.54
N LEU A 367 -16.32 15.61 9.59
CA LEU A 367 -16.63 14.46 10.45
C LEU A 367 -17.94 14.68 11.23
N ASP A 368 -18.93 13.87 10.90
CA ASP A 368 -20.09 13.64 11.75
C ASP A 368 -19.94 12.27 12.42
N LYS A 369 -19.68 12.27 13.73
CA LYS A 369 -19.49 11.04 14.51
C LYS A 369 -20.79 10.26 14.69
N GLU A 370 -21.94 10.95 14.71
CA GLU A 370 -23.24 10.33 14.94
C GLU A 370 -23.66 9.49 13.74
N ALA A 371 -23.28 9.89 12.52
CA ALA A 371 -23.51 9.14 11.29
C ALA A 371 -22.83 7.74 11.26
N PHE A 372 -21.86 7.48 12.15
CA PHE A 372 -21.25 6.15 12.33
C PHE A 372 -22.03 5.25 13.30
N SER A 373 -23.12 5.76 13.88
CA SER A 373 -23.90 5.06 14.88
C SER A 373 -24.74 3.96 14.25
N GLN A 374 -24.59 2.75 14.77
CA GLN A 374 -25.34 1.58 14.32
C GLN A 374 -25.73 0.74 15.54
N ALA A 375 -27.04 0.58 15.76
CA ALA A 375 -27.53 -0.34 16.79
C ALA A 375 -27.17 -1.78 16.40
N VAL A 376 -26.49 -2.48 17.30
CA VAL A 376 -26.10 -3.88 17.11
C VAL A 376 -26.46 -4.68 18.36
N ASP A 377 -27.16 -5.77 18.14
CA ASP A 377 -27.52 -6.71 19.20
C ASP A 377 -26.40 -7.73 19.43
N PHE A 378 -25.82 -7.69 20.62
CA PHE A 378 -24.75 -8.60 21.04
C PHE A 378 -25.29 -9.75 21.88
N PRO A 379 -24.97 -11.01 21.55
CA PRO A 379 -25.19 -12.13 22.45
C PRO A 379 -24.29 -11.98 23.68
N VAL A 380 -24.85 -12.10 24.88
CA VAL A 380 -24.10 -12.00 26.13
C VAL A 380 -24.45 -13.12 27.12
N ILE A 381 -23.51 -13.46 27.99
CA ILE A 381 -23.75 -14.29 29.18
C ILE A 381 -23.37 -13.50 30.42
N GLU A 382 -24.26 -13.47 31.41
CA GLU A 382 -24.02 -12.82 32.70
C GLU A 382 -23.30 -13.77 33.65
N ILE A 383 -22.18 -13.33 34.23
CA ILE A 383 -21.36 -14.09 35.20
C ILE A 383 -21.07 -13.25 36.44
N GLU A 384 -20.71 -13.89 37.56
CA GLU A 384 -20.28 -13.19 38.77
C GLU A 384 -18.92 -12.51 38.54
N ALA A 385 -18.73 -11.29 39.06
CA ALA A 385 -17.48 -10.53 38.87
C ALA A 385 -16.26 -11.29 39.42
N ARG A 386 -16.41 -12.05 40.50
CA ARG A 386 -15.36 -12.90 41.08
C ARG A 386 -14.90 -14.04 40.15
N ASP A 387 -15.75 -14.47 39.23
CA ASP A 387 -15.47 -15.59 38.32
C ASP A 387 -14.71 -15.15 37.06
N THR A 388 -14.67 -13.84 36.77
CA THR A 388 -14.02 -13.27 35.56
C THR A 388 -12.56 -13.68 35.41
N GLY A 389 -11.80 -13.74 36.51
CA GLY A 389 -10.40 -14.12 36.51
C GLY A 389 -10.16 -15.60 36.21
N ILE A 390 -11.14 -16.47 36.48
CA ILE A 390 -11.13 -17.90 36.12
C ILE A 390 -11.49 -18.02 34.64
N VAL A 391 -12.57 -17.36 34.21
CA VAL A 391 -13.03 -17.38 32.82
C VAL A 391 -11.92 -16.93 31.86
N ASN A 392 -11.30 -15.77 32.10
CA ASN A 392 -10.24 -15.25 31.23
C ASN A 392 -8.96 -16.12 31.19
N ARG A 393 -8.72 -16.96 32.20
CA ARG A 393 -7.49 -17.78 32.26
C ARG A 393 -7.69 -19.23 31.87
N ARG A 394 -8.90 -19.77 32.07
CA ARG A 394 -9.19 -21.22 31.96
C ARG A 394 -10.26 -21.55 30.93
N VAL A 395 -11.17 -20.63 30.63
CA VAL A 395 -12.23 -20.84 29.63
C VAL A 395 -11.81 -20.15 28.33
N ARG A 396 -11.44 -20.95 27.31
CA ARG A 396 -10.96 -20.45 26.00
C ARG A 396 -12.08 -19.82 25.16
N LEU A 397 -12.58 -18.66 25.58
CA LEU A 397 -13.68 -17.95 24.92
C LEU A 397 -13.24 -16.94 23.87
N GLU A 398 -11.93 -16.65 23.76
CA GLU A 398 -11.38 -15.66 22.82
C GLU A 398 -11.87 -15.81 21.37
N PRO A 399 -12.07 -17.03 20.82
CA PRO A 399 -12.61 -17.19 19.49
C PRO A 399 -14.02 -16.63 19.33
N PHE A 400 -14.85 -16.66 20.37
CA PHE A 400 -16.28 -16.28 20.32
C PHE A 400 -16.53 -14.82 20.72
N LEU A 401 -15.62 -14.23 21.48
CA LEU A 401 -15.72 -12.85 21.96
C LEU A 401 -15.50 -11.83 20.82
N ILE A 402 -15.93 -10.58 21.06
CA ILE A 402 -15.82 -9.45 20.12
C ILE A 402 -14.36 -9.08 19.78
N GLY A 403 -13.42 -9.35 20.69
CA GLY A 403 -11.99 -9.08 20.48
C GLY A 403 -11.64 -7.59 20.49
N HIS A 404 -10.50 -7.23 19.90
CA HIS A 404 -9.99 -5.85 19.93
C HIS A 404 -10.52 -4.94 18.81
N LYS A 405 -11.28 -5.48 17.86
CA LYS A 405 -11.69 -4.76 16.64
C LYS A 405 -12.81 -3.74 16.87
N LEU A 406 -13.54 -3.84 17.98
CA LEU A 406 -14.68 -2.97 18.31
C LEU A 406 -14.46 -2.15 19.60
N LYS A 407 -13.20 -1.91 19.99
CA LYS A 407 -12.87 -1.07 21.16
C LYS A 407 -13.56 0.30 21.03
N PRO A 408 -14.12 0.89 22.11
CA PRO A 408 -13.90 0.54 23.51
C PRO A 408 -14.78 -0.60 24.03
N LEU A 409 -15.62 -1.23 23.19
CA LEU A 409 -16.41 -2.38 23.62
C LEU A 409 -15.46 -3.51 24.05
N LYS A 410 -15.57 -3.90 25.33
CA LYS A 410 -14.72 -4.93 25.95
C LYS A 410 -15.44 -6.26 25.91
N ASN A 411 -14.66 -7.34 25.87
CA ASN A 411 -15.17 -8.70 26.05
C ASN A 411 -15.93 -8.90 27.37
N LEU A 412 -15.66 -8.05 28.37
CA LEU A 412 -16.31 -8.03 29.68
C LEU A 412 -16.78 -6.61 30.01
N ILE A 413 -18.06 -6.47 30.33
CA ILE A 413 -18.69 -5.19 30.72
C ILE A 413 -19.55 -5.40 31.96
N ASP A 414 -19.84 -4.32 32.69
CA ASP A 414 -20.73 -4.37 33.86
C ASP A 414 -22.15 -4.78 33.47
N SER A 415 -22.73 -5.68 34.27
CA SER A 415 -24.15 -5.99 34.22
C SER A 415 -24.94 -4.94 34.99
N GLU A 416 -26.23 -4.84 34.72
CA GLU A 416 -27.15 -4.01 35.52
C GLU A 416 -27.26 -4.49 36.98
N LYS A 417 -26.86 -5.74 37.26
CA LYS A 417 -26.83 -6.30 38.62
C LYS A 417 -25.47 -6.08 39.28
N GLU A 418 -25.51 -5.52 40.48
CA GLU A 418 -24.31 -5.27 41.28
C GLU A 418 -23.54 -6.58 41.54
N GLY A 419 -22.22 -6.54 41.34
CA GLY A 419 -21.35 -7.71 41.46
C GLY A 419 -21.33 -8.66 40.25
N LYS A 420 -21.98 -8.34 39.13
CA LYS A 420 -22.02 -9.18 37.91
C LYS A 420 -21.44 -8.49 36.67
N LYS A 421 -21.01 -9.29 35.70
CA LYS A 421 -20.44 -8.85 34.42
C LYS A 421 -21.08 -9.59 33.25
N TYR A 422 -21.23 -8.95 32.11
CA TYR A 422 -21.53 -9.61 30.84
C TYR A 422 -20.26 -10.01 30.11
N LEU A 423 -20.18 -11.27 29.70
CA LEU A 423 -19.32 -11.74 28.63
C LEU A 423 -19.96 -11.37 27.29
N VAL A 424 -19.27 -10.57 26.48
CA VAL A 424 -19.79 -10.02 25.22
C VAL A 424 -19.26 -10.79 24.03
N PHE A 425 -20.17 -11.46 23.33
CA PHE A 425 -19.84 -12.32 22.20
C PHE A 425 -20.08 -11.60 20.87
N HIS A 426 -19.30 -11.97 19.86
CA HIS A 426 -19.49 -11.42 18.52
C HIS A 426 -20.77 -12.02 17.91
N PRO A 427 -21.71 -11.22 17.39
CA PRO A 427 -23.03 -11.70 16.93
C PRO A 427 -22.92 -12.83 15.90
N ASP A 428 -22.02 -12.68 14.92
CA ASP A 428 -21.85 -13.68 13.86
C ASP A 428 -21.12 -14.94 14.33
N LYS A 429 -20.47 -14.90 15.50
CA LYS A 429 -19.72 -16.03 16.04
C LYS A 429 -20.55 -16.88 16.99
N VAL A 430 -21.63 -16.33 17.55
CA VAL A 430 -22.50 -17.02 18.50
C VAL A 430 -23.97 -16.88 18.11
N LYS A 431 -24.27 -17.14 16.83
CA LYS A 431 -25.61 -17.10 16.25
C LYS A 431 -26.36 -18.42 16.41
N GLU A 432 -25.67 -19.54 16.23
CA GLU A 432 -26.26 -20.90 16.28
C GLU A 432 -26.45 -21.40 17.73
N GLU A 433 -27.58 -22.03 18.02
CA GLU A 433 -27.88 -22.64 19.34
C GLU A 433 -26.84 -23.69 19.77
N GLU A 434 -26.21 -24.39 18.82
CA GLU A 434 -25.14 -25.35 19.11
C GLU A 434 -23.88 -24.66 19.64
N THR A 435 -23.52 -23.50 19.06
CA THR A 435 -22.37 -22.72 19.53
C THR A 435 -22.66 -22.09 20.89
N LYS A 436 -23.89 -21.60 21.08
CA LYS A 436 -24.40 -21.14 22.36
C LYS A 436 -24.27 -22.24 23.43
N LYS A 437 -24.70 -23.46 23.13
CA LYS A 437 -24.62 -24.61 24.03
C LYS A 437 -23.17 -24.99 24.36
N LYS A 438 -22.28 -25.02 23.36
CA LYS A 438 -20.85 -25.29 23.58
C LYS A 438 -20.20 -24.28 24.53
N VAL A 439 -20.49 -23.00 24.37
CA VAL A 439 -19.97 -21.95 25.27
C VAL A 439 -20.51 -22.14 26.70
N LEU A 440 -21.80 -22.49 26.85
CA LEU A 440 -22.38 -22.79 28.17
C LEU A 440 -21.72 -24.01 28.83
N GLU A 441 -21.48 -25.09 28.07
CA GLU A 441 -20.76 -26.28 28.57
C GLU A 441 -19.33 -25.95 29.01
N MET A 442 -18.62 -25.10 28.26
CA MET A 442 -17.28 -24.63 28.60
C MET A 442 -17.27 -23.82 29.90
N LEU A 443 -18.28 -22.96 30.10
CA LEU A 443 -18.42 -22.18 31.33
C LEU A 443 -18.78 -23.08 32.53
N ALA A 444 -19.75 -23.98 32.36
CA ALA A 444 -20.17 -24.91 33.41
C ALA A 444 -19.04 -25.83 33.88
N ARG A 445 -18.16 -26.27 32.96
CA ARG A 445 -17.02 -27.13 33.29
C ARG A 445 -16.03 -26.46 34.26
N GLU A 446 -15.78 -25.16 34.09
CA GLU A 446 -14.76 -24.45 34.89
C GLU A 446 -15.35 -23.71 36.10
N LEU A 447 -16.64 -23.35 36.06
CA LEU A 447 -17.30 -22.56 37.10
C LEU A 447 -18.24 -23.36 38.02
N GLY A 448 -18.47 -24.64 37.73
CA GLY A 448 -19.34 -25.55 38.48
C GLY A 448 -20.65 -25.85 37.76
N THR A 449 -21.09 -27.11 37.73
CA THR A 449 -22.30 -27.57 37.04
C THR A 449 -23.60 -27.09 37.70
N GLU A 450 -23.52 -26.72 38.99
CA GLU A 450 -24.61 -26.16 39.78
C GLU A 450 -24.94 -24.69 39.42
N LYS A 451 -24.07 -23.98 38.69
CA LYS A 451 -24.34 -22.62 38.22
C LYS A 451 -25.08 -22.65 36.88
N THR A 452 -26.20 -21.93 36.79
CA THR A 452 -26.96 -21.76 35.55
C THR A 452 -26.49 -20.52 34.80
N PHE A 453 -26.23 -20.68 33.50
CA PHE A 453 -25.83 -19.60 32.60
C PHE A 453 -26.87 -19.49 31.50
N ASP A 454 -27.38 -18.29 31.27
CA ASP A 454 -28.39 -18.03 30.25
C ASP A 454 -27.87 -17.00 29.25
N TRP A 455 -28.25 -17.20 27.99
CA TRP A 455 -28.00 -16.23 26.93
C TRP A 455 -28.97 -15.06 27.07
N LYS A 456 -28.42 -13.86 27.00
CA LYS A 456 -29.19 -12.62 26.89
C LYS A 456 -28.75 -11.87 25.63
N THR A 457 -29.58 -10.95 25.19
CA THR A 457 -29.23 -9.99 24.15
C THR A 457 -28.94 -8.66 24.80
N LEU A 458 -27.80 -8.07 24.47
CA LEU A 458 -27.45 -6.72 24.86
C LEU A 458 -27.39 -5.86 23.59
N SER A 459 -28.38 -5.00 23.43
CA SER A 459 -28.34 -3.99 22.38
C SER A 459 -27.32 -2.91 22.76
N LYS A 460 -26.34 -2.69 21.89
CA LYS A 460 -25.38 -1.60 22.00
C LYS A 460 -25.28 -0.86 20.70
N GLU A 461 -25.21 0.45 20.81
CA GLU A 461 -24.88 1.31 19.70
C GLU A 461 -23.36 1.25 19.46
N LEU A 462 -22.97 0.75 18.29
CA LEU A 462 -21.62 0.95 17.78
C LEU A 462 -21.54 2.38 17.27
N THR A 463 -20.60 3.15 17.79
CA THR A 463 -20.39 4.56 17.44
C THR A 463 -19.08 4.72 16.66
N PHE A 464 -18.77 5.95 16.25
CA PHE A 464 -17.46 6.30 15.67
C PHE A 464 -16.29 5.65 16.42
N ASP A 465 -16.31 5.63 17.75
CA ASP A 465 -15.21 5.10 18.58
C ASP A 465 -14.95 3.61 18.38
N ASN A 466 -15.96 2.84 17.97
CA ASN A 466 -15.87 1.41 17.76
C ASN A 466 -15.13 0.99 16.48
N TRP A 467 -14.96 1.90 15.53
CA TRP A 467 -14.34 1.61 14.23
C TRP A 467 -12.85 2.00 14.22
N ASP A 468 -12.01 1.21 13.54
CA ASP A 468 -10.61 1.59 13.32
C ASP A 468 -10.46 2.62 12.19
N THR A 469 -9.34 3.34 12.18
CA THR A 469 -9.06 4.42 11.23
C THR A 469 -9.19 3.98 9.77
N LYS A 470 -8.75 2.76 9.45
CA LYS A 470 -8.72 2.26 8.08
C LYS A 470 -10.13 1.91 7.60
N SER A 471 -10.93 1.28 8.46
CA SER A 471 -12.34 1.02 8.20
C SER A 471 -13.11 2.33 7.97
N ILE A 472 -12.83 3.37 8.77
CA ILE A 472 -13.43 4.70 8.61
C ILE A 472 -13.04 5.33 7.28
N PHE A 473 -11.75 5.40 6.92
CA PHE A 473 -11.31 5.97 5.64
C PHE A 473 -11.94 5.24 4.45
N LYS A 474 -11.98 3.90 4.49
CA LYS A 474 -12.59 3.11 3.44
C LYS A 474 -14.10 3.34 3.32
N ALA A 475 -14.79 3.71 4.38
CA ALA A 475 -16.22 4.01 4.33
C ALA A 475 -16.49 5.45 3.87
N VAL A 476 -15.65 6.40 4.32
CA VAL A 476 -15.81 7.83 4.06
C VAL A 476 -15.38 8.24 2.66
N LEU A 477 -14.27 7.73 2.16
CA LEU A 477 -13.73 8.16 0.86
C LEU A 477 -14.54 7.57 -0.31
N PRO A 478 -14.66 8.24 -1.46
CA PRO A 478 -15.27 7.68 -2.67
C PRO A 478 -14.65 6.33 -3.07
N GLU A 479 -15.41 5.50 -3.78
CA GLU A 479 -14.88 4.24 -4.29
C GLU A 479 -13.68 4.47 -5.21
N GLY A 480 -12.62 3.68 -5.03
CA GLY A 480 -11.36 3.81 -5.75
C GLY A 480 -10.39 4.86 -5.18
N LEU A 481 -10.81 5.71 -4.24
CA LEU A 481 -9.93 6.67 -3.58
C LEU A 481 -9.36 6.10 -2.27
N GLU A 482 -8.04 6.06 -2.16
CA GLU A 482 -7.35 5.57 -0.96
C GLU A 482 -6.45 6.63 -0.32
N TYR A 483 -6.43 6.64 1.00
CA TYR A 483 -5.45 7.38 1.79
C TYR A 483 -4.52 6.40 2.51
N SER A 484 -3.29 6.29 2.02
CA SER A 484 -2.43 5.15 2.33
C SER A 484 -1.43 5.37 3.47
N SER A 485 -1.03 6.61 3.79
CA SER A 485 -0.03 6.81 4.85
C SER A 485 0.02 8.22 5.45
N TYR A 486 0.39 8.26 6.73
CA TYR A 486 0.78 9.46 7.48
C TYR A 486 2.10 9.18 8.23
N THR A 487 2.74 10.23 8.74
CA THR A 487 3.92 10.10 9.63
C THR A 487 3.60 10.75 10.97
N GLN A 488 3.88 10.06 12.08
CA GLN A 488 3.73 10.64 13.41
C GLN A 488 5.10 11.02 14.00
N THR A 489 5.17 12.24 14.54
CA THR A 489 6.34 12.80 15.22
C THR A 489 5.89 13.33 16.59
N GLY A 490 5.98 12.45 17.59
CA GLY A 490 5.44 12.71 18.93
C GLY A 490 3.93 12.88 18.87
N HIS A 491 3.39 14.04 19.26
CA HIS A 491 1.94 14.29 19.15
C HIS A 491 1.47 14.84 17.81
N ILE A 492 2.39 15.11 16.88
CA ILE A 492 2.09 15.74 15.60
C ILE A 492 2.00 14.66 14.53
N ILE A 493 0.91 14.67 13.75
CA ILE A 493 0.76 13.84 12.55
C ILE A 493 0.92 14.71 11.32
N HIS A 494 1.77 14.26 10.43
CA HIS A 494 2.01 14.88 9.14
C HIS A 494 1.43 13.99 8.01
N CYS A 495 0.51 14.57 7.26
CA CYS A 495 -0.22 13.96 6.15
C CYS A 495 0.30 14.48 4.81
N ASN A 496 0.35 13.62 3.79
CA ASN A 496 0.49 14.01 2.39
C ASN A 496 -0.73 13.51 1.63
N PHE A 497 -1.33 14.36 0.80
CA PHE A 497 -2.51 14.03 0.01
C PHE A 497 -2.17 14.07 -1.47
N ALA A 498 -2.73 13.13 -2.23
CA ALA A 498 -2.85 13.28 -3.69
C ALA A 498 -4.01 14.25 -3.99
N ASP A 499 -4.03 14.81 -5.20
CA ASP A 499 -5.01 15.85 -5.57
C ASP A 499 -6.45 15.36 -5.43
N GLU A 500 -6.70 14.11 -5.76
CA GLU A 500 -8.01 13.46 -5.65
C GLU A 500 -8.47 13.31 -4.18
N ALA A 501 -7.53 13.25 -3.24
CA ALA A 501 -7.77 13.13 -1.81
C ALA A 501 -7.84 14.48 -1.08
N LEU A 502 -7.41 15.58 -1.72
CA LEU A 502 -7.43 16.93 -1.12
C LEU A 502 -8.82 17.37 -0.63
N PRO A 503 -9.94 17.08 -1.32
CA PRO A 503 -11.28 17.43 -0.81
C PRO A 503 -11.62 16.78 0.53
N PHE A 504 -10.98 15.65 0.87
CA PHE A 504 -11.22 14.87 2.09
C PHE A 504 -10.15 15.09 3.17
N ARG A 505 -9.18 16.00 2.95
CA ARG A 505 -8.05 16.19 3.87
C ARG A 505 -8.45 16.54 5.30
N PHE A 506 -9.52 17.33 5.47
CA PHE A 506 -10.01 17.75 6.79
C PHE A 506 -10.66 16.60 7.56
N ILE A 507 -11.55 15.83 6.94
CA ILE A 507 -12.12 14.64 7.59
C ILE A 507 -11.05 13.58 7.88
N ILE A 508 -10.10 13.38 6.98
CA ILE A 508 -8.97 12.47 7.23
C ILE A 508 -8.20 12.94 8.46
N ALA A 509 -7.90 14.23 8.56
CA ALA A 509 -7.19 14.81 9.69
C ALA A 509 -7.99 14.70 11.00
N GLU A 510 -9.29 14.99 10.99
CA GLU A 510 -10.16 14.84 12.17
C GLU A 510 -10.23 13.39 12.64
N VAL A 511 -10.33 12.43 11.72
CA VAL A 511 -10.31 11.00 12.06
C VAL A 511 -8.97 10.61 12.69
N LEU A 512 -7.84 11.07 12.12
CA LEU A 512 -6.51 10.81 12.68
C LEU A 512 -6.35 11.42 14.08
N LEU A 513 -6.80 12.66 14.28
CA LEU A 513 -6.79 13.35 15.56
C LEU A 513 -7.52 12.54 16.64
N ASN A 514 -8.68 11.96 16.31
CA ASN A 514 -9.49 11.21 17.25
C ASN A 514 -9.01 9.76 17.47
N LYS A 515 -8.40 9.13 16.45
CA LYS A 515 -8.10 7.69 16.46
C LYS A 515 -6.65 7.34 16.76
N VAL A 516 -5.71 8.22 16.48
CA VAL A 516 -4.29 7.96 16.69
C VAL A 516 -3.90 8.40 18.09
N ASN A 517 -3.34 7.46 18.85
CA ASN A 517 -2.94 7.73 20.23
C ASN A 517 -1.90 8.85 20.31
N ASN A 518 -2.04 9.69 21.35
CA ASN A 518 -1.20 10.85 21.61
C ASN A 518 -1.19 11.89 20.49
N CYS A 519 -2.09 11.84 19.50
CA CYS A 519 -2.22 12.89 18.50
C CYS A 519 -2.92 14.12 19.11
N LYS A 520 -2.36 15.30 18.89
CA LYS A 520 -2.99 16.59 19.24
C LYS A 520 -3.05 17.57 18.06
N THR A 521 -2.20 17.36 17.06
CA THR A 521 -1.97 18.30 15.96
C THR A 521 -1.83 17.49 14.67
N VAL A 522 -2.65 17.76 13.67
CA VAL A 522 -2.55 17.14 12.35
C VAL A 522 -2.29 18.22 11.32
N VAL A 523 -1.24 18.03 10.51
CA VAL A 523 -0.75 19.01 9.55
C VAL A 523 -0.52 18.39 8.19
N GLN A 524 -0.53 19.21 7.15
CA GLN A 524 0.09 18.90 5.86
C GLN A 524 1.19 19.90 5.54
N LYS A 525 2.07 19.54 4.61
CA LYS A 525 2.98 20.55 4.03
C LYS A 525 2.15 21.53 3.21
N GLY A 526 2.35 22.82 3.48
CA GLY A 526 1.98 23.87 2.54
C GLY A 526 2.73 23.71 1.21
N ASN A 527 2.25 24.39 0.17
CA ASN A 527 2.76 24.26 -1.20
C ASN A 527 4.20 24.80 -1.41
N ILE A 528 4.91 25.18 -0.33
CA ILE A 528 6.14 25.94 -0.42
C ILE A 528 7.14 25.52 0.66
N ILE A 529 8.33 25.04 0.26
CA ILE A 529 9.51 24.97 1.13
C ILE A 529 10.27 26.27 0.88
N THR A 530 9.96 27.33 1.63
CA THR A 530 10.41 28.71 1.36
C THR A 530 11.77 29.10 1.96
N ASN A 531 12.47 28.26 2.74
CA ASN A 531 13.70 28.74 3.43
C ASN A 531 14.90 27.76 3.45
N VAL A 532 16.11 28.34 3.62
CA VAL A 532 17.43 27.67 3.70
C VAL A 532 17.47 26.68 4.87
N TYR A 533 16.65 26.90 5.89
CA TYR A 533 16.56 26.07 7.09
C TYR A 533 15.70 24.80 6.92
N ARG A 534 15.05 24.62 5.75
CA ARG A 534 14.13 23.50 5.44
C ARG A 534 12.96 23.37 6.42
N ASN A 535 12.47 24.49 6.95
CA ASN A 535 11.27 24.50 7.77
C ASN A 535 10.08 24.07 6.92
N LEU A 536 9.23 23.21 7.47
CA LEU A 536 7.98 22.84 6.82
C LEU A 536 7.03 24.02 6.98
N ASP A 537 6.55 24.59 5.88
CA ASP A 537 5.32 25.38 5.93
C ASP A 537 4.21 24.39 6.27
N LEU A 538 3.55 24.56 7.42
CA LEU A 538 2.59 23.60 7.95
C LEU A 538 1.20 24.21 7.93
N GLU A 539 0.31 23.64 7.12
CA GLU A 539 -1.11 23.93 7.23
C GLU A 539 -1.69 23.05 8.33
N LEU A 540 -2.27 23.67 9.36
CA LEU A 540 -3.02 22.97 10.40
C LEU A 540 -4.33 22.45 9.80
N LEU A 541 -4.50 21.13 9.79
CA LEU A 541 -5.71 20.47 9.29
C LEU A 541 -6.70 20.15 10.41
N ALA A 542 -6.20 19.73 11.58
CA ALA A 542 -7.05 19.42 12.73
C ALA A 542 -6.26 19.51 14.04
N GLY A 543 -6.95 19.85 15.13
CA GLY A 543 -6.40 19.87 16.48
C GLY A 543 -5.93 21.25 16.93
N VAL A 544 -4.88 21.29 17.75
CA VAL A 544 -4.32 22.54 18.30
C VAL A 544 -3.08 22.99 17.56
N GLU A 545 -2.84 24.30 17.51
CA GLU A 545 -1.64 24.89 16.94
C GLU A 545 -0.44 24.75 17.90
N ASP A 546 -0.07 23.51 18.20
CA ASP A 546 1.09 23.15 19.05
C ASP A 546 2.08 22.31 18.24
N TYR A 547 3.19 22.95 17.86
CA TYR A 547 4.27 22.35 17.07
C TYR A 547 5.48 21.91 17.91
N GLU A 548 5.50 22.17 19.22
CA GLU A 548 6.57 21.72 20.12
C GLU A 548 6.34 20.27 20.56
N THR A 549 7.07 19.34 19.99
CA THR A 549 6.88 17.90 20.23
C THR A 549 8.12 17.24 20.83
N GLU A 550 7.93 16.07 21.44
CA GLU A 550 9.01 15.21 21.92
C GLU A 550 8.90 13.83 21.26
N VAL A 551 10.00 13.33 20.72
CA VAL A 551 10.11 11.96 20.21
C VAL A 551 11.12 11.14 20.99
N LYS A 552 10.86 9.84 21.10
CA LYS A 552 11.80 8.87 21.64
C LYS A 552 12.38 8.06 20.51
N GLU A 553 13.69 8.14 20.33
CA GLU A 553 14.42 7.38 19.32
C GLU A 553 15.69 6.82 19.96
N SER A 554 15.99 5.54 19.71
CA SER A 554 17.25 4.93 20.15
C SER A 554 17.51 4.99 21.66
N GLY A 555 16.44 5.08 22.47
CA GLY A 555 16.50 5.21 23.93
C GLY A 555 16.70 6.65 24.42
N LEU A 556 16.80 7.63 23.53
CA LEU A 556 16.96 9.06 23.82
C LEU A 556 15.67 9.82 23.55
N ARG A 557 15.55 10.99 24.16
CA ARG A 557 14.44 11.93 23.94
C ARG A 557 14.93 13.12 23.14
N PHE A 558 14.18 13.51 22.12
CA PHE A 558 14.44 14.68 21.32
C PHE A 558 13.23 15.59 21.36
N LYS A 559 13.39 16.75 22.00
CA LYS A 559 12.42 17.85 21.98
C LYS A 559 12.75 18.80 20.84
N MET A 560 11.73 19.29 20.16
CA MET A 560 11.86 20.20 19.02
C MET A 560 10.57 20.98 18.75
N ASP A 561 10.69 22.10 18.06
CA ASP A 561 9.59 22.75 17.35
C ASP A 561 9.58 22.25 15.90
N PHE A 562 8.61 21.39 15.58
CA PHE A 562 8.52 20.72 14.27
C PHE A 562 8.31 21.69 13.10
N SER A 563 7.83 22.91 13.37
CA SER A 563 7.69 23.95 12.34
C SER A 563 9.02 24.67 12.04
N LYS A 564 10.01 24.59 12.93
CA LYS A 564 11.27 25.37 12.86
C LYS A 564 12.53 24.54 12.64
N VAL A 565 12.43 23.21 12.67
CA VAL A 565 13.57 22.32 12.42
C VAL A 565 13.16 21.16 11.51
N TYR A 566 14.12 20.65 10.75
CA TYR A 566 13.93 19.44 9.97
C TYR A 566 14.05 18.19 10.86
N TRP A 567 13.02 17.35 10.84
CA TRP A 567 13.04 16.03 11.47
C TRP A 567 12.35 14.98 10.59
N ASN A 568 12.89 13.76 10.60
CA ASN A 568 12.27 12.62 9.91
C ASN A 568 12.47 11.31 10.69
N SER A 569 11.43 10.87 11.38
CA SER A 569 11.44 9.64 12.19
C SER A 569 11.74 8.36 11.38
N ARG A 570 11.64 8.39 10.04
CA ARG A 570 11.99 7.25 9.18
C ARG A 570 13.50 7.03 9.05
N LEU A 571 14.33 7.97 9.49
CA LEU A 571 15.79 7.85 9.45
C LEU A 571 16.39 7.18 10.70
N SER A 572 15.56 6.74 11.66
CA SER A 572 16.04 6.13 12.91
C SER A 572 17.02 4.96 12.71
N HIS A 573 16.74 4.06 11.77
CA HIS A 573 17.66 2.96 11.43
C HIS A 573 19.00 3.46 10.90
N GLU A 574 18.99 4.54 10.13
CA GLU A 574 20.20 5.15 9.57
C GLU A 574 21.01 5.87 10.65
N HIS A 575 20.33 6.56 11.56
CA HIS A 575 20.95 7.17 12.74
C HIS A 575 21.67 6.12 13.60
N ASP A 576 21.02 4.98 13.86
CA ASP A 576 21.64 3.87 14.60
C ASP A 576 22.80 3.22 13.82
N ARG A 577 22.67 3.04 12.50
CA ARG A 577 23.71 2.43 11.65
C ARG A 577 24.99 3.24 11.65
N VAL A 578 24.92 4.55 11.39
CA VAL A 578 26.11 5.42 11.37
C VAL A 578 26.68 5.60 12.78
N SER A 579 25.82 5.81 13.77
CA SER A 579 26.25 5.88 15.17
C SER A 579 26.90 4.58 15.67
N ALA A 580 26.65 3.43 15.02
CA ALA A 580 27.29 2.17 15.36
C ALA A 580 28.72 2.02 14.86
N ILE A 581 29.15 2.86 13.91
CA ILE A 581 30.52 2.85 13.38
C ILE A 581 31.50 3.43 14.39
N PHE A 582 31.04 4.42 15.18
CA PHE A 582 31.89 5.15 16.11
C PHE A 582 32.27 4.32 17.33
N ASN A 583 33.45 4.61 17.89
CA ASN A 583 33.99 3.98 19.09
C ASN A 583 34.74 5.00 19.96
N GLU A 584 35.35 4.56 21.05
CA GLU A 584 36.06 5.43 22.01
C GLU A 584 37.26 6.19 21.41
N GLN A 585 37.81 5.71 20.29
CA GLN A 585 38.89 6.37 19.54
C GLN A 585 38.38 7.21 18.36
N SER A 586 37.05 7.29 18.15
CA SER A 586 36.49 8.15 17.11
C SER A 586 36.51 9.61 17.52
N VAL A 587 36.85 10.48 16.57
CA VAL A 587 36.65 11.93 16.62
C VAL A 587 35.52 12.25 15.62
N VAL A 588 34.38 12.71 16.12
CA VAL A 588 33.14 12.83 15.33
C VAL A 588 32.77 14.31 15.13
N TYR A 589 32.60 14.71 13.87
CA TYR A 589 32.15 16.04 13.47
C TYR A 589 30.84 15.90 12.71
N ASP A 590 29.73 16.37 13.28
CA ASP A 590 28.44 16.40 12.61
C ASP A 590 28.21 17.79 12.01
N ALA A 591 28.46 17.96 10.71
CA ALA A 591 28.51 19.26 10.05
C ALA A 591 27.12 19.84 9.72
N CYS A 592 26.08 19.00 9.71
CA CYS A 592 24.67 19.36 9.48
C CYS A 592 23.79 18.60 10.48
N CYS A 593 23.96 18.94 11.76
CA CYS A 593 23.55 18.08 12.87
C CYS A 593 22.07 18.17 13.23
N GLY A 594 21.33 19.16 12.74
CA GLY A 594 19.96 19.43 13.17
C GLY A 594 19.86 19.47 14.69
N ILE A 595 18.96 18.66 15.26
CA ILE A 595 18.78 18.53 16.72
C ILE A 595 19.62 17.42 17.36
N GLY A 596 20.59 16.86 16.62
CA GLY A 596 21.58 15.87 17.07
C GLY A 596 21.21 14.38 16.94
N PRO A 597 20.50 13.91 15.90
CA PRO A 597 20.15 12.50 15.79
C PRO A 597 21.36 11.57 15.57
N PHE A 598 22.53 12.06 15.13
CA PHE A 598 23.78 11.27 15.11
C PHE A 598 24.67 11.57 16.32
N ALA A 599 24.83 12.86 16.65
CA ALA A 599 25.69 13.29 17.75
C ALA A 599 25.28 12.70 19.11
N LEU A 600 23.99 12.79 19.50
CA LEU A 600 23.56 12.37 20.84
C LEU A 600 23.62 10.85 21.05
N PRO A 601 23.14 9.99 20.12
CA PRO A 601 23.31 8.55 20.25
C PRO A 601 24.77 8.12 20.32
N SER A 602 25.67 8.78 19.56
CA SER A 602 27.10 8.48 19.61
C SER A 602 27.69 8.71 21.00
N LEU A 603 27.34 9.82 21.66
CA LEU A 603 27.84 10.20 22.98
C LEU A 603 27.44 9.21 24.07
N ILE A 604 26.20 8.74 24.04
CA ILE A 604 25.66 7.84 25.07
C ILE A 604 26.07 6.39 24.82
N LYS A 605 25.96 5.91 23.57
CA LYS A 605 26.16 4.49 23.24
C LYS A 605 27.61 4.14 22.95
N ARG A 606 28.40 5.07 22.41
CA ARG A 606 29.77 4.81 21.91
C ARG A 606 30.87 5.57 22.62
N LYS A 607 30.54 6.68 23.28
CA LYS A 607 31.47 7.52 24.05
C LYS A 607 32.75 7.89 23.28
N PRO A 608 32.63 8.46 22.06
CA PRO A 608 33.78 8.90 21.28
C PRO A 608 34.69 9.86 22.06
N ARG A 609 35.96 9.91 21.65
CA ARG A 609 36.99 10.79 22.23
C ARG A 609 36.56 12.25 22.19
N ARG A 610 35.95 12.66 21.08
CA ARG A 610 35.56 14.04 20.81
C ARG A 610 34.32 14.07 19.91
N VAL A 611 33.40 15.01 20.19
CA VAL A 611 32.26 15.32 19.33
C VAL A 611 32.11 16.82 19.17
N MET A 612 32.01 17.27 17.92
CA MET A 612 31.50 18.59 17.59
C MET A 612 30.26 18.47 16.71
N ALA A 613 29.28 19.33 16.94
CA ALA A 613 28.03 19.35 16.20
C ALA A 613 27.76 20.76 15.69
N ASN A 614 27.48 20.90 14.41
CA ASN A 614 27.25 22.16 13.73
C ASN A 614 25.95 22.11 12.93
N ASP A 615 25.17 23.17 12.98
CA ASP A 615 24.05 23.36 12.06
C ASP A 615 23.90 24.84 11.71
N LEU A 616 23.45 25.14 10.49
CA LEU A 616 23.23 26.51 10.05
C LEU A 616 21.97 27.12 10.69
N ASN A 617 20.97 26.29 11.02
CA ASN A 617 19.73 26.75 11.62
C ASN A 617 19.91 27.02 13.13
N PRO A 618 19.73 28.26 13.61
CA PRO A 618 19.86 28.58 15.03
C PRO A 618 18.82 27.86 15.91
N GLU A 619 17.63 27.56 15.39
CA GLU A 619 16.61 26.80 16.14
C GLU A 619 17.03 25.33 16.31
N SER A 620 17.65 24.72 15.30
CA SER A 620 18.26 23.38 15.42
C SER A 620 19.29 23.33 16.55
N VAL A 621 20.19 24.32 16.59
CA VAL A 621 21.24 24.44 17.62
C VAL A 621 20.65 24.65 19.02
N LYS A 622 19.64 25.50 19.15
CA LYS A 622 18.90 25.70 20.40
C LYS A 622 18.27 24.40 20.91
N TRP A 623 17.60 23.65 20.03
CA TRP A 623 16.99 22.37 20.38
C TRP A 623 18.03 21.29 20.68
N LEU A 624 19.15 21.25 19.96
CA LEU A 624 20.29 20.37 20.27
C LEU A 624 20.81 20.60 21.69
N LYS A 625 21.08 21.85 22.08
CA LYS A 625 21.53 22.19 23.44
C LYS A 625 20.49 21.78 24.50
N THR A 626 19.21 21.95 24.20
CA THR A 626 18.11 21.47 25.05
C THR A 626 18.13 19.94 25.17
N ASN A 627 18.37 19.23 24.07
CA ASN A 627 18.39 17.78 24.02
C ASN A 627 19.63 17.17 24.70
N VAL A 628 20.77 17.85 24.69
CA VAL A 628 21.96 17.48 25.49
C VAL A 628 21.58 17.42 26.97
N LYS A 629 20.94 18.48 27.48
CA LYS A 629 20.46 18.55 28.88
C LYS A 629 19.37 17.51 29.17
N LEU A 630 18.40 17.37 28.26
CA LEU A 630 17.26 16.44 28.40
C LEU A 630 17.70 14.97 28.55
N ASN A 631 18.81 14.61 27.91
CA ASN A 631 19.41 13.27 27.94
C ASN A 631 20.55 13.14 28.96
N LYS A 632 20.74 14.14 29.84
CA LYS A 632 21.77 14.12 30.90
C LYS A 632 23.19 13.94 30.36
N ILE A 633 23.46 14.43 29.16
CA ILE A 633 24.82 14.51 28.61
C ILE A 633 25.48 15.75 29.21
N LYS A 634 26.70 15.59 29.73
CA LYS A 634 27.46 16.74 30.25
C LYS A 634 27.87 17.66 29.09
N GLU A 635 27.73 18.98 29.25
CA GLU A 635 27.93 19.94 28.16
C GLU A 635 29.34 19.88 27.57
N GLU A 636 30.36 19.60 28.39
CA GLU A 636 31.76 19.47 27.93
C GLU A 636 32.01 18.27 27.00
N ARG A 637 31.07 17.33 26.90
CA ARG A 637 31.19 16.16 26.01
C ARG A 637 30.89 16.47 24.55
N VAL A 638 30.26 17.61 24.25
CA VAL A 638 29.92 18.02 22.88
C VAL A 638 30.04 19.52 22.72
N GLU A 639 30.80 19.94 21.72
CA GLU A 639 30.89 21.35 21.36
C GLU A 639 29.92 21.67 20.22
N VAL A 640 29.11 22.71 20.39
CA VAL A 640 28.00 23.02 19.48
C VAL A 640 28.23 24.36 18.79
N PHE A 641 28.18 24.35 17.45
CA PHE A 641 28.40 25.51 16.59
C PHE A 641 27.14 25.86 15.78
N ASN A 642 27.01 27.14 15.42
CA ASN A 642 26.02 27.63 14.48
C ASN A 642 26.73 28.35 13.33
N MET A 643 27.24 27.58 12.37
CA MET A 643 28.05 28.07 11.27
C MET A 643 27.65 27.41 9.95
N ASP A 644 28.03 28.04 8.84
CA ASP A 644 28.02 27.36 7.55
C ASP A 644 28.93 26.12 7.59
N ALA A 645 28.46 25.00 7.03
CA ALA A 645 29.16 23.72 7.11
C ALA A 645 30.53 23.76 6.40
N LYS A 646 30.68 24.51 5.30
CA LYS A 646 31.96 24.67 4.58
C LYS A 646 32.98 25.36 5.49
N LEU A 647 32.59 26.45 6.16
CA LEU A 647 33.45 27.17 7.10
C LEU A 647 33.78 26.33 8.34
N PHE A 648 32.78 25.64 8.89
CA PHE A 648 32.98 24.71 10.00
C PHE A 648 34.03 23.63 9.66
N ILE A 649 33.98 23.06 8.46
CA ILE A 649 34.96 22.07 7.98
C ILE A 649 36.35 22.70 7.80
N LYS A 650 36.45 23.83 7.10
CA LYS A 650 37.73 24.49 6.80
C LYS A 650 38.46 24.97 8.05
N ASP A 651 37.72 25.50 9.02
CA ASP A 651 38.31 26.18 10.17
C ASP A 651 38.31 25.26 11.40
N LYS A 652 37.12 24.91 11.90
CA LYS A 652 36.96 24.24 13.21
C LYS A 652 37.41 22.80 13.19
N VAL A 653 37.01 22.03 12.17
CA VAL A 653 37.41 20.63 12.04
C VAL A 653 38.92 20.52 11.81
N ALA A 654 39.48 21.33 10.90
CA ALA A 654 40.91 21.31 10.61
C ALA A 654 41.76 21.64 11.85
N GLU A 655 41.40 22.70 12.56
CA GLU A 655 42.12 23.16 13.76
C GLU A 655 42.04 22.14 14.90
N ASP A 656 40.86 21.55 15.17
CA ASP A 656 40.67 20.58 16.26
C ASP A 656 41.41 19.26 15.97
N VAL A 657 41.36 18.75 14.72
CA VAL A 657 42.13 17.56 14.35
C VAL A 657 43.63 17.81 14.52
N ARG A 658 44.14 18.92 13.99
CA ARG A 658 45.55 19.31 14.13
C ARG A 658 45.97 19.38 15.60
N ARG A 659 45.17 20.05 16.45
CA ARG A 659 45.43 20.18 17.88
C ARG A 659 45.51 18.81 18.57
N LEU A 660 44.50 17.96 18.35
CA LEU A 660 44.42 16.65 19.01
C LEU A 660 45.51 15.67 18.53
N MET A 661 45.92 15.75 17.25
CA MET A 661 47.04 14.97 16.72
C MET A 661 48.37 15.37 17.37
N LYS A 662 48.62 16.67 17.58
CA LYS A 662 49.80 17.15 18.31
C LYS A 662 49.82 16.69 19.76
N GLU A 663 48.70 16.82 20.46
CA GLU A 663 48.56 16.38 21.85
C GLU A 663 48.90 14.89 22.00
N GLU A 664 48.42 14.05 21.07
CA GLU A 664 48.70 12.61 21.04
C GLU A 664 50.18 12.30 20.73
N GLY A 665 50.83 13.10 19.87
CA GLY A 665 52.26 12.98 19.58
C GLY A 665 53.18 13.39 20.73
N THR A 666 52.73 14.25 21.64
CA THR A 666 53.49 14.71 22.82
C THR A 666 53.28 13.88 24.09
N SER A 667 52.24 13.05 24.14
CA SER A 667 52.02 12.12 25.26
C SER A 667 53.02 10.97 25.18
N GLY A 668 54.04 10.99 26.05
CA GLY A 668 55.11 9.96 26.16
C GLY A 668 54.64 8.60 26.67
N ALA A 669 53.60 8.02 26.08
CA ALA A 669 53.16 6.66 26.34
C ALA A 669 54.19 5.65 25.78
N SER A 670 54.43 4.57 26.52
CA SER A 670 55.43 3.55 26.18
C SER A 670 55.06 2.81 24.89
N GLU A 671 56.07 2.33 24.15
CA GLU A 671 55.87 1.58 22.89
C GLU A 671 55.00 0.33 23.06
N GLU A 672 54.99 -0.29 24.25
CA GLU A 672 54.15 -1.44 24.59
C GLU A 672 52.66 -1.10 24.77
N GLU A 673 52.31 0.12 25.21
CA GLU A 673 50.89 0.56 25.33
C GLU A 673 50.26 0.94 23.97
N GLN A 674 51.09 1.23 22.96
CA GLN A 674 50.64 1.69 21.63
C GLN A 674 50.33 0.56 20.64
N THR A 675 50.87 -0.64 20.82
CA THR A 675 50.67 -1.77 19.90
C THR A 675 49.27 -2.40 19.97
N ASN A 676 48.55 -2.23 21.09
CA ASN A 676 47.20 -2.79 21.30
C ASN A 676 46.05 -1.76 21.22
N LYS A 677 46.36 -0.47 21.01
CA LYS A 677 45.35 0.59 21.00
C LYS A 677 44.81 0.79 19.58
N LYS A 678 43.48 0.76 19.40
CA LYS A 678 42.85 1.08 18.11
C LYS A 678 43.26 2.50 17.67
N LYS A 679 43.59 2.67 16.39
CA LYS A 679 43.98 3.98 15.85
C LYS A 679 42.79 4.95 15.91
N THR A 680 43.09 6.22 16.22
CA THR A 680 42.11 7.31 16.17
C THR A 680 41.64 7.54 14.73
N GLU A 681 40.33 7.70 14.54
CA GLU A 681 39.72 7.98 13.23
C GLU A 681 38.87 9.24 13.28
N VAL A 682 38.97 10.05 12.23
CA VAL A 682 38.13 11.23 12.00
C VAL A 682 36.89 10.80 11.22
N HIS A 683 35.73 11.17 11.72
CA HIS A 683 34.44 10.93 11.09
C HIS A 683 33.69 12.24 10.91
N VAL A 684 33.36 12.61 9.66
CA VAL A 684 32.57 13.81 9.37
C VAL A 684 31.24 13.39 8.74
N VAL A 685 30.12 13.77 9.36
CA VAL A 685 28.76 13.46 8.88
C VAL A 685 28.15 14.72 8.28
N MET A 686 27.60 14.60 7.06
CA MET A 686 26.95 15.71 6.34
C MET A 686 25.54 15.28 5.90
N ASN A 687 24.57 15.29 6.81
CA ASN A 687 23.19 14.88 6.53
C ASN A 687 22.35 16.01 5.94
N LEU A 688 22.72 16.47 4.75
CA LEU A 688 21.97 17.46 3.98
C LEU A 688 21.75 16.99 2.53
N PRO A 689 20.89 15.98 2.26
CA PRO A 689 20.94 15.22 1.00
C PRO A 689 20.77 16.01 -0.30
N ALA A 690 20.03 17.12 -0.29
CA ALA A 690 19.92 17.95 -1.49
C ALA A 690 21.18 18.79 -1.80
N TYR A 691 22.15 18.90 -0.87
CA TYR A 691 23.26 19.86 -1.00
C TYR A 691 24.62 19.37 -0.48
N ALA A 692 24.69 18.35 0.38
CA ALA A 692 25.93 17.99 1.09
C ALA A 692 27.11 17.67 0.17
N VAL A 693 26.85 17.17 -1.04
CA VAL A 693 27.88 16.90 -2.06
C VAL A 693 28.68 18.17 -2.42
N ASN A 694 28.08 19.36 -2.27
CA ASN A 694 28.74 20.65 -2.52
C ASN A 694 29.71 21.06 -1.40
N PHE A 695 29.72 20.39 -0.25
CA PHE A 695 30.71 20.61 0.80
C PHE A 695 31.98 19.76 0.61
N LEU A 696 31.95 18.75 -0.26
CA LEU A 696 33.13 17.91 -0.54
C LEU A 696 34.38 18.69 -1.00
N PRO A 697 34.29 19.75 -1.83
CA PRO A 697 35.42 20.63 -2.14
C PRO A 697 36.13 21.21 -0.91
N ALA A 698 35.42 21.43 0.20
CA ALA A 698 35.96 22.08 1.40
C ALA A 698 37.07 21.26 2.08
N PHE A 699 37.09 19.94 1.84
CA PHE A 699 38.10 19.05 2.40
C PHE A 699 39.43 19.07 1.62
N ARG A 700 39.42 19.51 0.36
CA ARG A 700 40.64 19.53 -0.46
C ARG A 700 41.56 20.65 0.03
N GLY A 701 42.77 20.29 0.46
CA GLY A 701 43.71 21.24 1.03
C GLY A 701 43.36 21.73 2.44
N VAL A 702 42.39 21.10 3.13
CA VAL A 702 41.92 21.54 4.46
C VAL A 702 43.02 21.53 5.54
N LEU A 703 44.03 20.68 5.39
CA LEU A 703 45.20 20.63 6.28
C LEU A 703 46.43 21.35 5.70
N ARG A 704 46.35 21.93 4.49
CA ARG A 704 47.51 22.49 3.78
C ARG A 704 48.20 23.60 4.58
N GLN A 705 47.44 24.45 5.26
CA GLN A 705 48.00 25.51 6.12
C GLN A 705 48.86 24.97 7.26
N PHE A 706 48.65 23.71 7.64
CA PHE A 706 49.42 23.00 8.68
C PHE A 706 50.40 21.99 8.07
N ARG A 707 50.71 22.07 6.78
CA ARG A 707 51.49 21.05 6.04
C ARG A 707 52.76 20.63 6.78
N LYS A 708 53.58 21.59 7.23
CA LYS A 708 54.83 21.28 7.96
C LYS A 708 54.57 20.43 9.20
N GLU A 709 53.58 20.83 10.00
CA GLU A 709 53.23 20.16 11.25
C GLU A 709 52.65 18.75 11.01
N ILE A 710 51.95 18.54 9.89
CA ILE A 710 51.37 17.24 9.51
C ILE A 710 52.41 16.32 8.87
N GLU A 711 53.33 16.88 8.08
CA GLU A 711 54.44 16.15 7.47
C GLU A 711 55.42 15.61 8.52
N ASP A 712 55.62 16.33 9.63
CA ASP A 712 56.42 15.89 10.79
C ASP A 712 55.82 14.66 11.52
N ILE A 713 54.54 14.34 11.28
CA ILE A 713 53.88 13.16 11.86
C ILE A 713 54.13 11.93 10.97
N PRO A 714 54.72 10.84 11.50
CA PRO A 714 54.93 9.61 10.76
C PRO A 714 53.63 9.07 10.15
N GLU A 715 53.69 8.53 8.93
CA GLU A 715 52.51 8.12 8.15
C GLU A 715 51.67 7.06 8.88
N GLU A 716 52.30 6.15 9.61
CA GLU A 716 51.64 5.13 10.41
C GLU A 716 50.86 5.69 11.62
N LYS A 717 51.18 6.91 12.06
CA LYS A 717 50.51 7.64 13.16
C LYS A 717 49.45 8.62 12.66
N ARG A 718 49.35 8.85 11.36
CA ARG A 718 48.33 9.72 10.77
C ARG A 718 46.94 9.09 10.87
N TRP A 719 45.95 9.88 11.29
CA TRP A 719 44.59 9.41 11.48
C TRP A 719 43.85 9.25 10.15
N LYS A 720 43.01 8.23 10.06
CA LYS A 720 42.15 7.98 8.91
C LYS A 720 40.98 8.97 8.90
N TRP A 721 40.65 9.51 7.73
CA TRP A 721 39.53 10.44 7.52
C TRP A 721 38.39 9.78 6.77
N ASN A 722 37.24 9.63 7.45
CA ASN A 722 36.02 9.10 6.89
C ASN A 722 34.97 10.22 6.80
N VAL A 723 34.37 10.41 5.62
CA VAL A 723 33.28 11.38 5.40
C VAL A 723 32.02 10.64 4.97
N TYR A 724 30.89 10.91 5.63
CA TYR A 724 29.58 10.36 5.32
C TYR A 724 28.72 11.46 4.68
N CYS A 725 28.73 11.48 3.34
CA CYS A 725 28.00 12.45 2.54
C CYS A 725 26.64 11.87 2.16
N TYR A 726 25.56 12.48 2.64
CA TYR A 726 24.22 12.10 2.17
C TYR A 726 23.87 12.85 0.89
N LEU A 727 23.27 12.18 -0.08
CA LEU A 727 22.81 12.81 -1.31
C LEU A 727 21.57 12.15 -1.92
N PHE A 728 20.91 12.87 -2.83
CA PHE A 728 19.85 12.30 -3.67
C PHE A 728 20.38 11.98 -5.07
N ALA A 729 20.22 10.73 -5.50
CA ALA A 729 20.36 10.34 -6.89
C ALA A 729 18.97 10.38 -7.54
N LYS A 730 18.85 11.07 -8.67
CA LYS A 730 17.56 11.33 -9.37
C LYS A 730 17.68 10.94 -10.83
N SER A 731 16.64 10.32 -11.38
CA SER A 731 16.55 10.04 -12.82
C SER A 731 15.28 10.66 -13.43
N HIS A 732 15.40 11.14 -14.67
CA HIS A 732 14.26 11.65 -15.46
C HIS A 732 13.58 10.54 -16.29
N VAL A 733 14.22 9.38 -16.40
CA VAL A 733 13.72 8.19 -17.10
C VAL A 733 13.77 6.98 -16.18
N ASP A 734 13.07 5.90 -16.53
CA ASP A 734 13.16 4.67 -15.74
C ASP A 734 14.55 4.03 -15.97
N VAL A 735 15.29 3.82 -14.88
CA VAL A 735 16.65 3.30 -14.88
C VAL A 735 16.79 2.16 -13.87
N PRO A 736 17.72 1.21 -14.08
CA PRO A 736 17.99 0.16 -13.09
C PRO A 736 18.51 0.73 -11.76
N ASP A 737 18.29 0.01 -10.65
CA ASP A 737 18.72 0.43 -9.31
C ASP A 737 20.23 0.70 -9.21
N THR A 738 21.05 -0.06 -9.95
CA THR A 738 22.51 0.09 -10.00
C THR A 738 22.92 1.46 -10.53
N TRP A 739 22.11 2.07 -11.41
CA TRP A 739 22.39 3.39 -11.96
C TRP A 739 22.39 4.47 -10.87
N TYR A 740 21.47 4.40 -9.90
CA TYR A 740 21.40 5.42 -8.85
C TYR A 740 22.62 5.38 -7.93
N GLU A 741 23.18 4.19 -7.70
CA GLU A 741 24.42 4.05 -6.93
C GLU A 741 25.62 4.63 -7.68
N GLU A 742 25.74 4.33 -8.97
CA GLU A 742 26.77 4.87 -9.86
C GLU A 742 26.67 6.40 -9.98
N GLU A 743 25.45 6.92 -10.11
CA GLU A 743 25.20 8.36 -10.17
C GLU A 743 25.60 9.04 -8.85
N ALA A 744 25.25 8.45 -7.71
CA ALA A 744 25.65 8.99 -6.41
C ALA A 744 27.18 9.07 -6.27
N ARG A 745 27.89 8.05 -6.75
CA ARG A 745 29.37 8.04 -6.80
C ARG A 745 29.91 9.12 -7.76
N ARG A 746 29.36 9.20 -8.98
CA ARG A 746 29.75 10.18 -9.99
C ARG A 746 29.61 11.61 -9.48
N MET A 747 28.50 11.93 -8.80
CA MET A 747 28.26 13.25 -8.21
C MET A 747 29.34 13.62 -7.17
N CYS A 748 29.77 12.66 -6.35
CA CYS A 748 30.85 12.88 -5.39
C CYS A 748 32.19 13.13 -6.09
N ASP A 749 32.54 12.29 -7.07
CA ASP A 749 33.80 12.39 -7.83
C ASP A 749 33.90 13.71 -8.60
N GLN A 750 32.79 14.17 -9.19
CA GLN A 750 32.71 15.45 -9.88
C GLN A 750 32.99 16.63 -8.94
N LYS A 751 32.53 16.56 -7.69
CA LYS A 751 32.69 17.64 -6.70
C LYS A 751 34.07 17.62 -6.04
N THR A 752 34.66 16.45 -5.81
CA THR A 752 36.03 16.36 -5.27
C THR A 752 37.09 16.77 -6.30
N GLN A 753 36.82 16.59 -7.59
CA GLN A 753 37.76 16.84 -8.71
C GLN A 753 39.13 16.19 -8.46
N TRP A 754 39.10 14.92 -8.04
CA TRP A 754 40.29 14.12 -7.77
C TRP A 754 40.49 13.07 -8.87
N ASP A 755 41.74 12.64 -9.07
CA ASP A 755 42.13 11.71 -10.15
C ASP A 755 41.53 10.31 -9.96
N ARG A 756 41.33 9.89 -8.72
CA ARG A 756 40.65 8.66 -8.31
C ARG A 756 39.40 8.94 -7.49
N SER A 757 38.41 8.05 -7.58
CA SER A 757 37.22 8.11 -6.73
C SER A 757 37.61 7.93 -5.26
N LEU A 758 37.17 8.86 -4.42
CA LEU A 758 37.37 8.81 -2.97
C LEU A 758 36.23 8.06 -2.26
N VAL A 759 35.16 7.72 -2.98
CA VAL A 759 34.01 6.99 -2.44
C VAL A 759 34.41 5.52 -2.24
N VAL A 760 34.39 5.03 -1.00
CA VAL A 760 34.68 3.62 -0.70
C VAL A 760 33.42 2.76 -0.62
N LYS A 761 32.27 3.38 -0.31
CA LYS A 761 30.99 2.68 -0.18
C LYS A 761 29.82 3.62 -0.43
N CYS A 762 28.82 3.15 -1.17
CA CYS A 762 27.50 3.79 -1.24
C CYS A 762 26.48 2.91 -0.51
N HIS A 763 25.69 3.51 0.37
CA HIS A 763 24.60 2.82 1.04
C HIS A 763 23.27 3.46 0.61
N ASN A 764 22.38 2.67 0.00
CA ASN A 764 21.01 3.11 -0.23
C ASN A 764 20.28 3.21 1.13
N VAL A 765 19.87 4.43 1.48
CA VAL A 765 19.21 4.74 2.76
C VAL A 765 17.71 4.50 2.65
N ARG A 766 17.09 5.00 1.57
CA ARG A 766 15.67 4.83 1.27
C ARG A 766 15.31 5.37 -0.13
N THR A 767 14.23 4.83 -0.67
CA THR A 767 13.46 5.49 -1.72
C THR A 767 12.79 6.77 -1.19
N VAL A 768 12.92 7.85 -1.95
CA VAL A 768 12.30 9.16 -1.65
C VAL A 768 11.01 9.33 -2.44
N SER A 769 11.07 9.00 -3.74
CA SER A 769 9.95 8.88 -4.67
C SER A 769 10.36 7.90 -5.77
N SER A 770 9.44 7.56 -6.69
CA SER A 770 9.62 6.51 -7.71
C SER A 770 10.89 6.63 -8.57
N ARG A 771 11.52 7.81 -8.67
CA ARG A 771 12.76 8.05 -9.43
C ARG A 771 13.81 8.84 -8.67
N LYS A 772 13.75 8.79 -7.34
CA LYS A 772 14.66 9.52 -6.45
C LYS A 772 15.02 8.65 -5.27
N GLU A 773 16.30 8.30 -5.21
CA GLU A 773 16.88 7.48 -4.15
C GLU A 773 17.77 8.35 -3.26
N MET A 774 17.78 8.06 -1.96
CA MET A 774 18.67 8.69 -0.99
C MET A 774 19.83 7.75 -0.68
N PHE A 775 21.06 8.24 -0.85
CA PHE A 775 22.28 7.50 -0.56
C PHE A 775 23.09 8.18 0.54
N CYS A 776 23.86 7.36 1.27
CA CYS A 776 25.01 7.78 2.07
C CYS A 776 26.27 7.29 1.36
N ALA A 777 27.01 8.20 0.73
CA ALA A 777 28.34 7.94 0.19
C ALA A 777 29.38 8.10 1.32
N GLN A 778 30.09 7.02 1.63
CA GLN A 778 31.24 7.03 2.52
C GLN A 778 32.50 7.27 1.69
N LEU A 779 33.22 8.35 2.00
CA LEU A 779 34.49 8.70 1.39
C LEU A 779 35.63 8.49 2.38
N GLU A 780 36.77 8.01 1.88
CA GLU A 780 38.02 7.96 2.64
C GLU A 780 38.98 8.98 2.04
N LEU A 781 39.38 9.97 2.84
CA LEU A 781 40.17 11.10 2.37
C LEU A 781 41.66 10.87 2.64
N PRO A 782 42.49 10.73 1.61
CA PRO A 782 43.93 10.54 1.78
C PRO A 782 44.65 11.88 2.04
N TYR A 783 45.84 11.84 2.64
CA TYR A 783 46.57 13.07 3.03
C TYR A 783 47.06 13.90 1.85
N ASP A 784 47.35 13.28 0.71
CA ASP A 784 47.64 13.97 -0.55
C ASP A 784 46.46 14.88 -0.96
N PHE A 785 45.21 14.41 -0.80
CA PHE A 785 44.01 15.23 -1.02
C PHE A 785 43.83 16.32 0.04
N LEU A 786 44.02 15.99 1.32
CA LEU A 786 43.89 16.94 2.44
C LEU A 786 44.97 18.04 2.45
N LEU A 787 46.13 17.78 1.83
CA LEU A 787 47.27 18.71 1.71
C LEU A 787 47.43 19.28 0.28
N ALA A 788 46.53 18.93 -0.63
CA ALA A 788 46.52 19.41 -2.02
C ALA A 788 46.28 20.91 -2.10
N GLU A 789 46.43 21.48 -3.30
CA GLU A 789 45.93 22.83 -3.55
C GLU A 789 44.41 22.84 -3.41
N PRO A 790 43.85 23.76 -2.60
CA PRO A 790 42.42 24.01 -2.61
C PRO A 790 41.96 24.27 -4.04
N LEU A 791 40.74 23.83 -4.36
CA LEU A 791 40.13 24.24 -5.63
C LEU A 791 40.01 25.77 -5.65
N PRO A 792 40.18 26.42 -6.82
CA PRO A 792 39.95 27.85 -6.94
C PRO A 792 38.58 28.18 -6.34
N GLU A 793 38.54 29.14 -5.42
CA GLU A 793 37.26 29.69 -5.01
C GLU A 793 36.64 30.34 -6.26
N GLU A 794 35.39 29.99 -6.60
CA GLU A 794 34.72 30.66 -7.72
C GLU A 794 34.77 32.17 -7.45
N PRO A 795 35.33 33.00 -8.35
CA PRO A 795 35.64 34.39 -8.03
C PRO A 795 34.36 35.19 -7.72
N GLU A 796 34.37 35.85 -6.57
CA GLU A 796 33.48 36.97 -6.26
C GLU A 796 33.98 38.18 -7.06
N ASN A 797 33.15 38.70 -7.97
CA ASN A 797 33.41 39.86 -8.86
C ASN A 797 34.37 39.62 -10.04
N VAL A 798 33.81 39.49 -11.25
CA VAL A 798 34.49 39.88 -12.50
C VAL A 798 33.52 40.74 -13.29
N GLU A 799 33.80 42.04 -13.38
CA GLU A 799 33.30 42.89 -14.46
C GLU A 799 33.89 42.36 -15.77
N ILE A 800 33.05 41.94 -16.71
CA ILE A 800 33.50 41.42 -18.01
C ILE A 800 33.14 42.46 -19.08
N GLU A 801 34.15 43.22 -19.51
CA GLU A 801 34.21 43.75 -20.87
C GLU A 801 34.49 42.59 -21.86
N PRO A 802 33.99 42.66 -23.11
CA PRO A 802 34.09 41.55 -24.05
C PRO A 802 35.40 41.61 -24.84
N GLU A 803 36.18 40.53 -24.83
CA GLU A 803 36.52 39.77 -26.06
C GLU A 803 37.45 38.56 -25.81
N GLU A 804 37.42 37.70 -26.82
CA GLU A 804 37.91 36.33 -27.03
C GLU A 804 39.32 35.97 -26.52
N THR A 805 39.47 34.81 -25.87
CA THR A 805 40.19 33.60 -26.38
C THR A 805 40.40 32.53 -25.28
N ASP A 806 40.18 31.26 -25.67
CA ASP A 806 40.47 29.94 -25.04
C ASP A 806 40.06 29.63 -23.57
N GLU A 807 39.07 28.73 -23.40
CA GLU A 807 38.45 28.37 -22.11
C GLU A 807 38.80 26.95 -21.54
N PRO A 808 38.80 26.75 -20.20
CA PRO A 808 39.16 25.49 -19.52
C PRO A 808 38.04 24.43 -19.39
N SER A 809 38.41 23.18 -19.07
CA SER A 809 37.60 21.96 -19.13
C SER A 809 36.39 21.84 -18.16
N SER A 810 36.35 22.55 -17.03
CA SER A 810 35.24 22.47 -16.06
C SER A 810 33.97 23.20 -16.55
N LYS A 811 34.14 24.32 -17.27
CA LYS A 811 33.06 24.98 -18.02
C LYS A 811 32.49 24.07 -19.10
N ARG A 812 33.30 23.16 -19.66
CA ARG A 812 32.90 22.22 -20.73
C ARG A 812 31.85 21.19 -20.27
N ILE A 813 31.82 20.79 -18.99
CA ILE A 813 30.89 19.75 -18.47
C ILE A 813 29.51 20.35 -18.14
N LYS A 814 29.44 21.46 -17.40
CA LYS A 814 28.19 22.22 -17.20
C LYS A 814 27.63 22.73 -18.53
N ARG A 815 28.50 23.15 -19.47
CA ARG A 815 28.12 23.49 -20.86
C ARG A 815 27.67 22.27 -21.65
N ASN A 816 28.13 21.06 -21.34
CA ASN A 816 27.68 19.83 -21.99
C ASN A 816 26.33 19.34 -21.44
N GLU A 817 26.10 19.34 -20.13
CA GLU A 817 24.79 19.01 -19.52
C GLU A 817 23.73 20.06 -19.91
N ARG A 818 24.08 21.35 -19.87
CA ARG A 818 23.27 22.43 -20.44
C ARG A 818 23.05 22.26 -21.94
N ARG A 819 24.09 21.94 -22.75
CA ARG A 819 23.93 21.63 -24.18
C ARG A 819 23.07 20.40 -24.43
N ILE A 820 23.07 19.40 -23.55
CA ILE A 820 22.26 18.19 -23.68
C ILE A 820 20.79 18.53 -23.37
N ALA A 821 20.52 19.29 -22.30
CA ALA A 821 19.19 19.79 -21.99
C ALA A 821 18.67 20.75 -23.09
N GLU A 822 19.52 21.63 -23.62
CA GLU A 822 19.24 22.51 -24.77
C GLU A 822 18.98 21.72 -26.06
N LYS A 823 19.73 20.64 -26.32
CA LYS A 823 19.62 19.85 -27.56
C LYS A 823 18.49 18.81 -27.58
N LEU A 824 18.03 18.33 -26.42
CA LEU A 824 17.02 17.28 -26.33
C LEU A 824 15.61 17.85 -26.11
N SER A 825 15.29 18.25 -24.88
CA SER A 825 13.92 18.67 -24.52
C SER A 825 13.67 20.17 -24.68
N ASN A 826 14.67 21.04 -24.57
CA ASN A 826 14.44 22.50 -24.59
C ASN A 826 14.43 23.14 -25.99
N LYS A 827 14.64 22.37 -27.05
CA LYS A 827 14.61 22.90 -28.42
C LYS A 827 13.17 23.26 -28.80
N TYR A 828 12.96 24.52 -29.18
CA TYR A 828 11.65 25.00 -29.63
C TYR A 828 11.24 24.35 -30.95
N ASN A 829 10.12 23.63 -30.96
CA ASN A 829 9.56 22.96 -32.11
C ASN A 829 8.37 23.74 -32.64
N GLU A 830 8.65 24.68 -33.54
CA GLU A 830 7.64 25.54 -34.14
C GLU A 830 6.55 24.76 -34.89
N LYS A 831 6.90 23.65 -35.55
CA LYS A 831 5.91 22.80 -36.25
C LYS A 831 4.92 22.21 -35.27
N ARG A 832 5.42 21.67 -34.15
CA ARG A 832 4.59 21.09 -33.10
C ARG A 832 3.65 22.12 -32.48
N VAL A 833 4.16 23.33 -32.23
CA VAL A 833 3.33 24.44 -31.73
C VAL A 833 2.21 24.82 -32.72
N HIS A 834 2.48 24.81 -34.03
CA HIS A 834 1.45 25.04 -35.05
C HIS A 834 0.43 23.89 -35.18
N GLU A 835 0.81 22.66 -34.82
CA GLU A 835 -0.06 21.48 -34.88
C GLU A 835 -1.04 21.42 -33.72
N ILE A 836 -0.56 21.59 -32.48
CA ILE A 836 -1.36 21.38 -31.25
C ILE A 836 -1.63 22.64 -30.43
N GLY A 837 -1.07 23.78 -30.86
CA GLY A 837 -1.18 25.06 -30.16
C GLY A 837 -0.08 25.28 -29.11
N PRO A 838 0.19 26.56 -28.74
CA PRO A 838 1.22 26.94 -27.77
C PRO A 838 1.07 26.29 -26.40
N ASP A 839 -0.14 26.26 -25.82
CA ASP A 839 -0.36 25.73 -24.48
C ASP A 839 -0.10 24.23 -24.38
N LEU A 840 -0.58 23.42 -25.34
CA LEU A 840 -0.34 21.97 -25.33
C LEU A 840 1.11 21.62 -25.65
N ALA A 841 1.76 22.35 -26.55
CA ALA A 841 3.19 22.17 -26.82
C ALA A 841 4.05 22.59 -25.63
N CYS A 842 3.65 23.63 -24.89
CA CYS A 842 4.30 24.02 -23.64
C CYS A 842 4.09 22.98 -22.54
N LEU A 843 2.90 22.37 -22.43
CA LEU A 843 2.63 21.25 -21.53
C LEU A 843 3.53 20.06 -21.86
N GLU A 844 3.61 19.67 -23.14
CA GLU A 844 4.49 18.58 -23.62
C GLU A 844 5.94 18.85 -23.21
N TRP A 845 6.45 20.04 -23.51
CA TRP A 845 7.81 20.48 -23.14
C TRP A 845 8.06 20.49 -21.62
N LEU A 846 7.15 21.04 -20.83
CA LEU A 846 7.28 21.10 -19.37
C LEU A 846 7.35 19.69 -18.77
N MET A 847 6.50 18.77 -19.25
CA MET A 847 6.50 17.38 -18.82
C MET A 847 7.74 16.61 -19.28
N GLU A 848 8.28 16.92 -20.46
CA GLU A 848 9.57 16.40 -20.93
C GLU A 848 10.76 16.91 -20.11
N CYS A 849 10.69 18.16 -19.62
CA CYS A 849 11.69 18.75 -18.74
C CYS A 849 11.56 18.32 -17.27
N GLY A 850 10.52 17.54 -16.93
CA GLY A 850 10.31 17.00 -15.59
C GLY A 850 9.57 17.92 -14.63
N ALA A 851 8.68 18.79 -15.13
CA ALA A 851 7.82 19.60 -14.28
C ALA A 851 6.99 18.73 -13.31
N THR A 852 6.88 19.21 -12.07
CA THR A 852 6.19 18.53 -10.97
C THR A 852 4.69 18.45 -11.23
N SER A 853 4.10 19.55 -11.72
CA SER A 853 2.70 19.58 -12.12
C SER A 853 2.41 20.74 -13.07
N VAL A 854 1.45 20.54 -13.96
CA VAL A 854 0.89 21.57 -14.84
C VAL A 854 -0.63 21.48 -14.80
N ARG A 855 -1.30 22.52 -14.30
CA ARG A 855 -2.76 22.58 -14.26
C ARG A 855 -3.32 23.31 -15.48
N MET A 856 -4.29 22.67 -16.12
CA MET A 856 -5.00 23.14 -17.30
C MET A 856 -6.31 23.85 -16.91
N SER A 857 -6.86 24.65 -17.81
CA SER A 857 -8.05 25.47 -17.59
C SER A 857 -9.35 24.69 -17.44
N ASP A 858 -9.38 23.43 -17.89
CA ASP A 858 -10.49 22.49 -17.70
C ASP A 858 -10.50 21.83 -16.31
N GLY A 859 -9.54 22.18 -15.44
CA GLY A 859 -9.40 21.66 -14.09
C GLY A 859 -8.50 20.42 -13.98
N GLN A 860 -8.06 19.84 -15.10
CA GLN A 860 -7.14 18.70 -15.07
C GLN A 860 -5.73 19.15 -14.68
N THR A 861 -5.06 18.37 -13.83
CA THR A 861 -3.66 18.59 -13.46
C THR A 861 -2.83 17.44 -13.98
N VAL A 862 -1.85 17.75 -14.82
CA VAL A 862 -0.94 16.79 -15.43
C VAL A 862 0.33 16.74 -14.60
N THR A 863 0.63 15.57 -14.04
CA THR A 863 1.80 15.37 -13.16
C THR A 863 2.82 14.40 -13.77
N ARG A 864 2.45 13.71 -14.86
CA ARG A 864 3.28 12.69 -15.51
C ARG A 864 3.20 12.80 -17.03
N GLN A 865 4.28 12.43 -17.72
CA GLN A 865 4.33 12.36 -19.19
C GLN A 865 3.28 11.42 -19.80
N ARG A 866 2.88 10.35 -19.09
CA ARG A 866 1.81 9.46 -19.56
C ARG A 866 0.47 10.19 -19.60
N GLU A 867 0.12 10.89 -18.52
CA GLU A 867 -1.11 11.70 -18.45
C GLU A 867 -1.10 12.77 -19.54
N MET A 868 0.05 13.41 -19.79
CA MET A 868 0.22 14.34 -20.92
C MET A 868 -0.06 13.68 -22.28
N ARG A 869 0.49 12.48 -22.53
CA ARG A 869 0.27 11.72 -23.78
C ARG A 869 -1.19 11.31 -23.99
N ASP A 870 -1.93 11.08 -22.91
CA ASP A 870 -3.35 10.77 -22.96
C ASP A 870 -4.20 12.06 -23.10
N TYR A 871 -3.77 13.15 -22.45
CA TYR A 871 -4.45 14.46 -22.42
C TYR A 871 -4.39 15.19 -23.77
N ILE A 872 -3.22 15.29 -24.40
CA ILE A 872 -3.05 16.08 -25.63
C ILE A 872 -4.01 15.63 -26.75
N PRO A 873 -4.15 14.33 -27.08
CA PRO A 873 -5.11 13.88 -28.09
C PRO A 873 -6.57 14.19 -27.71
N HIS A 874 -6.92 14.09 -26.43
CA HIS A 874 -8.26 14.37 -25.93
C HIS A 874 -8.60 15.86 -26.06
N ALA A 875 -7.73 16.75 -25.58
CA ALA A 875 -7.88 18.19 -25.71
C ALA A 875 -7.96 18.66 -27.17
N MET A 876 -7.22 18.00 -28.07
CA MET A 876 -7.29 18.26 -29.51
C MET A 876 -8.61 17.80 -30.14
N ALA A 877 -9.21 16.71 -29.66
CA ALA A 877 -10.49 16.21 -30.16
C ALA A 877 -11.67 17.11 -29.75
N GLU A 878 -11.58 17.78 -28.60
CA GLU A 878 -12.64 18.65 -28.08
C GLU A 878 -12.61 20.09 -28.62
N LYS A 879 -11.68 20.40 -29.54
CA LYS A 879 -11.48 21.74 -30.11
C LYS A 879 -12.77 22.39 -30.68
N ASP A 880 -13.66 21.59 -31.28
CA ASP A 880 -14.88 22.04 -31.95
C ASP A 880 -16.14 22.01 -31.07
N ALA A 881 -16.03 21.61 -29.80
CA ALA A 881 -17.14 21.65 -28.85
C ALA A 881 -17.49 23.12 -28.52
N THR A 882 -18.60 23.61 -29.06
CA THR A 882 -18.94 25.04 -29.17
C THR A 882 -19.87 25.55 -28.06
N ALA A 883 -20.16 24.75 -27.02
CA ALA A 883 -21.32 25.01 -26.17
C ALA A 883 -21.14 26.08 -25.07
N ASP A 884 -19.94 26.37 -24.57
CA ASP A 884 -19.75 27.30 -23.44
C ASP A 884 -18.42 28.06 -23.49
N ARG A 885 -18.15 28.81 -24.58
CA ARG A 885 -16.96 29.66 -24.63
C ARG A 885 -17.16 30.94 -23.79
N PRO A 886 -16.35 31.20 -22.74
CA PRO A 886 -16.37 32.46 -22.03
C PRO A 886 -16.08 33.65 -22.96
N ALA A 887 -16.55 34.84 -22.58
CA ALA A 887 -16.41 36.04 -23.39
C ALA A 887 -14.93 36.30 -23.78
N LEU A 888 -14.69 36.50 -25.08
CA LEU A 888 -13.39 36.85 -25.65
C LEU A 888 -12.80 38.08 -24.95
N GLN A 889 -11.62 37.95 -24.35
CA GLN A 889 -10.92 39.08 -23.75
C GLN A 889 -9.99 39.75 -24.78
N THR A 890 -9.57 40.98 -24.49
CA THR A 890 -8.64 41.75 -25.32
C THR A 890 -7.36 40.96 -25.55
N GLY A 891 -7.02 40.68 -26.82
CA GLY A 891 -5.82 39.90 -27.21
C GLY A 891 -6.08 38.42 -27.54
N ASP A 892 -7.29 37.89 -27.32
CA ASP A 892 -7.64 36.52 -27.73
C ASP A 892 -7.94 36.42 -29.24
N ILE A 893 -8.49 37.47 -29.84
CA ILE A 893 -8.75 37.49 -31.30
C ILE A 893 -7.46 37.37 -32.11
N SER A 894 -6.39 38.04 -31.69
CA SER A 894 -5.07 37.93 -32.34
C SER A 894 -4.43 36.56 -32.09
N TYR A 895 -4.67 35.95 -30.93
CA TYR A 895 -4.21 34.60 -30.61
C TYR A 895 -4.81 33.55 -31.53
N GLU A 896 -6.14 33.55 -31.66
CA GLU A 896 -6.87 32.60 -32.50
C GLU A 896 -6.50 32.75 -33.98
N LYS A 897 -6.21 33.98 -34.43
CA LYS A 897 -5.71 34.23 -35.79
C LYS A 897 -4.29 33.68 -36.00
N GLN A 898 -3.43 33.77 -35.00
CA GLN A 898 -2.05 33.32 -35.07
C GLN A 898 -1.94 31.79 -34.91
N TRP A 899 -2.82 31.19 -34.09
CA TRP A 899 -2.79 29.76 -33.74
C TRP A 899 -4.17 29.11 -33.98
N PRO A 900 -4.61 28.97 -35.24
CA PRO A 900 -5.95 28.47 -35.57
C PRO A 900 -6.18 27.01 -35.18
N ASN A 901 -5.11 26.27 -34.86
CA ASN A 901 -5.16 24.88 -34.44
C ASN A 901 -5.20 24.69 -32.91
N ALA A 902 -4.96 25.74 -32.13
CA ALA A 902 -4.95 25.64 -30.68
C ALA A 902 -6.35 25.33 -30.13
N PRO A 903 -6.51 24.35 -29.23
CA PRO A 903 -7.77 24.12 -28.55
C PRO A 903 -8.09 25.24 -27.56
N TYR A 904 -9.35 25.29 -27.11
CA TYR A 904 -9.81 26.26 -26.11
C TYR A 904 -9.55 25.76 -24.68
N THR A 905 -8.36 25.21 -24.44
CA THR A 905 -7.81 24.88 -23.12
C THR A 905 -6.40 25.46 -23.01
N TRP A 906 -5.99 25.92 -21.83
CA TRP A 906 -4.70 26.57 -21.62
C TRP A 906 -4.08 26.25 -20.27
N ILE A 907 -2.78 26.51 -20.16
CA ILE A 907 -2.04 26.34 -18.91
C ILE A 907 -2.42 27.46 -17.95
N VAL A 908 -2.77 27.12 -16.71
CA VAL A 908 -3.09 28.08 -15.64
C VAL A 908 -1.95 28.13 -14.62
N ASP A 909 -1.46 26.98 -14.17
CA ASP A 909 -0.40 26.93 -13.14
C ASP A 909 0.66 25.90 -13.48
N VAL A 910 1.91 26.27 -13.20
CA VAL A 910 3.08 25.42 -13.42
C VAL A 910 3.89 25.36 -12.14
N ASP A 911 4.06 24.15 -11.60
CA ASP A 911 5.15 23.83 -10.69
C ASP A 911 6.24 23.08 -11.46
N ALA A 912 7.27 23.79 -11.85
CA ALA A 912 8.44 23.26 -12.52
C ALA A 912 9.63 23.11 -11.56
N SER A 913 9.38 22.93 -10.25
CA SER A 913 10.45 22.69 -9.29
C SER A 913 11.31 21.49 -9.70
N ASP A 914 12.63 21.61 -9.55
CA ASP A 914 13.64 20.61 -9.94
C ASP A 914 13.67 20.26 -11.45
N SER A 915 13.06 21.08 -12.33
CA SER A 915 12.99 20.79 -13.78
C SER A 915 14.21 21.25 -14.55
N ALA A 916 14.56 20.50 -15.60
CA ALA A 916 15.69 20.77 -16.49
C ALA A 916 15.36 21.82 -17.58
N ILE A 917 14.84 22.98 -17.16
CA ILE A 917 14.41 24.07 -18.04
C ILE A 917 15.58 25.00 -18.33
N ALA A 918 15.88 25.22 -19.62
CA ALA A 918 16.92 26.12 -20.10
C ALA A 918 16.35 27.31 -20.87
N ASN A 919 17.17 28.35 -21.11
CA ASN A 919 16.75 29.61 -21.76
C ASN A 919 15.93 29.43 -23.04
N GLU A 920 16.38 28.56 -23.97
CA GLU A 920 15.69 28.36 -25.25
C GLU A 920 14.27 27.81 -25.08
N GLY A 921 14.06 26.94 -24.08
CA GLY A 921 12.78 26.31 -23.81
C GLY A 921 11.72 27.30 -23.34
N PHE A 922 12.10 28.43 -22.71
CA PHE A 922 11.16 29.49 -22.35
C PHE A 922 10.41 30.08 -23.55
N THR A 923 10.88 29.86 -24.78
CA THR A 923 10.12 30.20 -25.99
C THR A 923 8.74 29.55 -26.01
N TYR A 924 8.58 28.33 -25.47
CA TYR A 924 7.28 27.67 -25.34
C TYR A 924 6.32 28.43 -24.42
N LEU A 925 6.82 29.13 -23.40
CA LEU A 925 6.02 29.95 -22.49
C LEU A 925 5.63 31.30 -23.09
N ARG A 926 6.30 31.77 -24.15
CA ARG A 926 6.09 33.11 -24.72
C ARG A 926 4.65 33.30 -25.19
N ASP A 927 4.10 32.29 -25.86
CA ASP A 927 2.82 32.39 -26.56
C ASP A 927 1.67 31.68 -25.81
N VAL A 928 1.87 31.16 -24.60
CA VAL A 928 0.78 30.51 -23.82
C VAL A 928 -0.37 31.47 -23.54
N ARG A 929 -1.62 30.97 -23.54
CA ARG A 929 -2.79 31.84 -23.58
C ARG A 929 -2.93 32.70 -22.33
N ARG A 930 -2.90 32.09 -21.13
CA ARG A 930 -3.13 32.76 -19.82
C ARG A 930 -2.53 32.02 -18.60
N ILE A 931 -1.21 31.84 -18.58
CA ILE A 931 -0.55 31.33 -17.36
C ILE A 931 -0.69 32.34 -16.21
N GLU A 932 -1.14 31.87 -15.04
CA GLU A 932 -1.37 32.68 -13.84
C GLU A 932 -0.28 32.50 -12.80
N LYS A 933 0.23 31.27 -12.62
CA LYS A 933 1.31 30.98 -11.64
C LYS A 933 2.44 30.17 -12.24
N LEU A 934 3.67 30.55 -11.89
CA LEU A 934 4.89 29.89 -12.37
C LEU A 934 5.91 29.75 -11.23
N LYS A 935 6.20 28.51 -10.85
CA LYS A 935 7.18 28.16 -9.83
C LYS A 935 8.37 27.43 -10.44
N LEU A 936 9.57 27.99 -10.25
CA LEU A 936 10.83 27.61 -10.89
C LEU A 936 11.92 27.39 -9.83
N ASN A 937 11.63 26.53 -8.86
CA ASN A 937 12.53 26.30 -7.74
C ASN A 937 13.57 25.23 -8.10
N PHE A 938 14.84 25.43 -7.77
CA PHE A 938 15.92 24.48 -8.06
C PHE A 938 16.07 24.20 -9.57
N CYS A 939 15.76 25.19 -10.41
CA CYS A 939 15.91 25.12 -11.86
C CYS A 939 17.24 25.74 -12.28
N ASP A 940 18.24 24.91 -12.55
CA ASP A 940 19.64 25.37 -12.61
C ASP A 940 20.10 25.93 -13.97
N TYR A 941 19.29 25.75 -15.04
CA TYR A 941 19.79 25.87 -16.42
C TYR A 941 19.33 27.13 -17.19
N PHE A 942 18.54 28.02 -16.57
CA PHE A 942 18.09 29.27 -17.19
C PHE A 942 18.58 30.50 -16.43
N GLY A 943 18.84 31.59 -17.15
CA GLY A 943 19.22 32.90 -16.61
C GLY A 943 18.33 34.02 -17.19
N ASP A 944 18.86 35.24 -17.25
CA ASP A 944 18.08 36.45 -17.57
C ASP A 944 17.36 36.38 -18.93
N GLU A 945 17.98 35.73 -19.94
CA GLU A 945 17.38 35.51 -21.25
C GLU A 945 16.12 34.61 -21.21
N GLY A 946 16.01 33.69 -20.24
CA GLY A 946 14.76 32.93 -20.05
C GLY A 946 13.60 33.84 -19.63
N ILE A 947 13.85 34.76 -18.69
CA ILE A 947 12.85 35.72 -18.21
C ILE A 947 12.41 36.69 -19.31
N LYS A 948 13.33 37.05 -20.22
CA LYS A 948 13.01 37.88 -21.40
C LYS A 948 11.87 37.29 -22.24
N PHE A 949 11.82 35.98 -22.46
CA PHE A 949 10.73 35.36 -23.22
C PHE A 949 9.37 35.50 -22.53
N LEU A 950 9.32 35.41 -21.19
CA LEU A 950 8.09 35.69 -20.43
C LEU A 950 7.69 37.16 -20.56
N ALA A 951 8.66 38.06 -20.45
CA ALA A 951 8.47 39.51 -20.50
C ALA A 951 8.05 40.03 -21.88
N GLN A 952 8.45 39.35 -22.96
CA GLN A 952 8.11 39.70 -24.34
C GLN A 952 6.82 39.01 -24.83
N GLY A 953 6.37 37.98 -24.12
CA GLY A 953 5.23 37.18 -24.48
C GLY A 953 3.92 37.60 -23.80
N ARG A 954 2.90 36.75 -23.97
CA ARG A 954 1.61 36.84 -23.27
C ARG A 954 1.72 36.75 -21.74
N PRO A 955 2.65 35.98 -21.13
CA PRO A 955 2.80 35.93 -19.68
C PRO A 955 2.98 37.31 -19.01
N ALA A 956 3.53 38.30 -19.72
CA ALA A 956 3.65 39.66 -19.21
C ALA A 956 2.30 40.30 -18.79
N GLN A 957 1.20 39.83 -19.36
CA GLN A 957 -0.17 40.30 -19.09
C GLN A 957 -1.02 39.32 -18.27
N THR A 958 -0.53 38.10 -18.01
CA THR A 958 -1.35 37.05 -17.40
C THR A 958 -0.73 36.49 -16.12
N LEU A 959 0.60 36.47 -16.01
CA LEU A 959 1.29 35.90 -14.87
C LEU A 959 1.12 36.79 -13.64
N THR A 960 0.46 36.25 -12.61
CA THR A 960 0.14 36.95 -11.37
C THR A 960 1.01 36.49 -10.19
N ASP A 961 1.49 35.25 -10.20
CA ASP A 961 2.33 34.69 -9.15
C ASP A 961 3.59 34.06 -9.75
N MET A 962 4.75 34.49 -9.28
CA MET A 962 6.03 33.93 -9.69
C MET A 962 6.88 33.60 -8.46
N GLU A 963 7.47 32.41 -8.49
CA GLU A 963 8.40 31.96 -7.47
C GLU A 963 9.67 31.40 -8.12
N ILE A 964 10.83 31.93 -7.74
CA ILE A 964 12.14 31.44 -8.19
C ILE A 964 13.05 31.29 -6.98
N VAL A 965 13.45 30.05 -6.71
CA VAL A 965 14.30 29.70 -5.57
C VAL A 965 15.51 28.93 -6.04
N LEU A 966 16.70 29.26 -5.52
CA LEU A 966 17.95 28.53 -5.79
C LEU A 966 18.21 28.38 -7.30
N ASN A 967 18.21 29.49 -8.03
CA ASN A 967 18.63 29.53 -9.44
C ASN A 967 20.03 30.17 -9.53
N PRO A 968 21.07 29.41 -9.92
CA PRO A 968 22.45 29.87 -9.99
C PRO A 968 22.82 30.54 -11.33
N CYS A 969 21.85 31.02 -12.11
CA CYS A 969 22.12 31.60 -13.43
C CYS A 969 21.46 32.97 -13.65
N LEU A 970 20.55 33.39 -12.76
CA LEU A 970 19.92 34.72 -12.77
C LEU A 970 20.83 35.76 -12.12
N THR A 971 20.96 36.90 -12.77
CA THR A 971 21.78 38.03 -12.33
C THR A 971 20.93 39.25 -11.98
N ASP A 972 21.56 40.34 -11.52
CA ASP A 972 20.88 41.63 -11.35
C ASP A 972 20.14 42.08 -12.63
N GLY A 973 20.62 41.70 -13.82
CA GLY A 973 20.01 42.00 -15.11
C GLY A 973 18.58 41.46 -15.28
N ALA A 974 18.20 40.40 -14.57
CA ALA A 974 16.84 39.84 -14.61
C ALA A 974 15.77 40.86 -14.24
N VAL A 975 16.10 41.85 -13.39
CA VAL A 975 15.19 42.90 -12.94
C VAL A 975 14.58 43.68 -14.11
N TYR A 976 15.36 43.90 -15.17
CA TYR A 976 14.95 44.64 -16.35
C TYR A 976 13.81 43.95 -17.12
N TRP A 977 13.76 42.62 -17.07
CA TRP A 977 12.72 41.82 -17.71
C TRP A 977 11.54 41.61 -16.77
N LEU A 978 11.80 41.30 -15.49
CA LEU A 978 10.76 41.08 -14.48
C LEU A 978 9.83 42.28 -14.32
N GLN A 979 10.35 43.51 -14.38
CA GLN A 979 9.54 44.73 -14.32
C GLN A 979 8.52 44.87 -15.47
N LYS A 980 8.67 44.11 -16.56
CA LYS A 980 7.73 44.11 -17.69
C LYS A 980 6.54 43.16 -17.48
N LEU A 981 6.56 42.32 -16.44
CA LEU A 981 5.46 41.43 -16.06
C LEU A 981 4.37 42.23 -15.30
N ARG A 982 3.61 43.04 -16.02
CA ARG A 982 2.66 44.03 -15.46
C ARG A 982 1.49 43.40 -14.67
N ALA A 983 1.16 42.13 -14.96
CA ALA A 983 0.12 41.40 -14.25
C ALA A 983 0.56 40.86 -12.89
N LEU A 984 1.86 40.86 -12.59
CA LEU A 984 2.40 40.24 -11.38
C LEU A 984 1.82 40.89 -10.11
N ARG A 985 1.42 40.04 -9.17
CA ARG A 985 0.82 40.38 -7.86
C ARG A 985 1.62 39.79 -6.71
N ARG A 986 2.30 38.67 -6.93
CA ARG A 986 3.27 38.08 -6.01
C ARG A 986 4.53 37.71 -6.78
N ALA A 987 5.68 38.12 -6.24
CA ALA A 987 6.99 37.69 -6.69
C ALA A 987 7.81 37.25 -5.48
N HIS A 988 8.17 35.97 -5.42
CA HIS A 988 9.01 35.42 -4.37
C HIS A 988 10.35 34.97 -4.94
N PHE A 989 11.41 35.57 -4.44
CA PHE A 989 12.79 35.24 -4.80
C PHE A 989 13.53 34.76 -3.57
N TYR A 990 14.32 33.69 -3.71
CA TYR A 990 15.11 33.19 -2.61
C TYR A 990 16.39 32.52 -3.08
N PHE A 991 17.52 32.86 -2.44
CA PHE A 991 18.85 32.32 -2.76
C PHE A 991 19.18 32.38 -4.26
N LEU A 992 19.26 33.60 -4.83
CA LEU A 992 19.76 33.83 -6.18
C LEU A 992 21.21 34.32 -6.06
N PRO A 993 22.23 33.43 -6.17
CA PRO A 993 23.61 33.75 -5.81
C PRO A 993 24.25 34.84 -6.67
N TYR A 994 23.79 35.05 -7.90
CA TYR A 994 24.36 36.06 -8.82
C TYR A 994 23.54 37.36 -8.91
N VAL A 995 22.51 37.52 -8.07
CA VAL A 995 21.84 38.82 -7.85
C VAL A 995 22.56 39.52 -6.70
N ALA A 996 23.53 40.36 -7.02
CA ALA A 996 24.40 41.00 -6.04
C ALA A 996 23.68 42.13 -5.29
N HIS A 997 22.85 42.91 -5.97
CA HIS A 997 22.22 44.12 -5.43
C HIS A 997 20.76 43.89 -5.04
N ARG A 998 20.50 42.97 -4.10
CA ARG A 998 19.12 42.54 -3.76
C ARG A 998 18.20 43.66 -3.30
N GLN A 999 18.66 44.57 -2.46
CA GLN A 999 17.86 45.73 -2.03
C GLN A 999 17.50 46.62 -3.23
N GLY A 1000 18.45 46.84 -4.14
CA GLY A 1000 18.22 47.54 -5.41
C GLY A 1000 17.23 46.80 -6.31
N PHE A 1001 17.40 45.50 -6.47
CA PHE A 1001 16.55 44.60 -7.25
C PHE A 1001 15.10 44.66 -6.76
N VAL A 1002 14.86 44.48 -5.46
CA VAL A 1002 13.52 44.57 -4.84
C VAL A 1002 12.96 45.97 -4.99
N ARG A 1003 13.77 47.01 -4.73
CA ARG A 1003 13.32 48.40 -4.82
C ARG A 1003 12.85 48.74 -6.24
N GLN A 1004 13.62 48.36 -7.27
CA GLN A 1004 13.26 48.58 -8.67
C GLN A 1004 11.95 47.86 -9.02
N LEU A 1005 11.78 46.60 -8.62
CA LEU A 1005 10.53 45.87 -8.85
C LEU A 1005 9.34 46.48 -8.11
N LYS A 1006 9.51 46.92 -6.86
CA LYS A 1006 8.43 47.60 -6.11
C LYS A 1006 8.04 48.93 -6.75
N ILE A 1007 8.99 49.66 -7.33
CA ILE A 1007 8.71 50.91 -8.05
C ILE A 1007 7.97 50.61 -9.37
N ALA A 1008 8.44 49.65 -10.15
CA ALA A 1008 7.86 49.33 -11.45
C ALA A 1008 6.53 48.56 -11.35
N LEU A 1009 6.35 47.76 -10.31
CA LEU A 1009 5.18 46.90 -10.06
C LEU A 1009 4.58 47.20 -8.67
N PRO A 1010 3.97 48.38 -8.47
CA PRO A 1010 3.50 48.83 -7.15
C PRO A 1010 2.37 47.98 -6.55
N ARG A 1011 1.71 47.16 -7.36
CA ARG A 1011 0.66 46.21 -6.94
C ARG A 1011 1.19 44.79 -6.70
N CYS A 1012 2.50 44.57 -6.84
CA CYS A 1012 3.13 43.29 -6.63
C CYS A 1012 3.77 43.22 -5.25
N ASN A 1013 3.41 42.20 -4.47
CA ASN A 1013 4.11 41.84 -3.25
C ASN A 1013 5.43 41.13 -3.60
N VAL A 1014 6.51 41.92 -3.65
CA VAL A 1014 7.86 41.43 -3.92
C VAL A 1014 8.53 41.07 -2.60
N THR A 1015 8.86 39.79 -2.46
CA THR A 1015 9.62 39.25 -1.33
C THR A 1015 10.94 38.69 -1.83
N PHE A 1016 12.02 39.20 -1.26
CA PHE A 1016 13.35 38.64 -1.43
C PHE A 1016 14.03 38.71 -0.06
N PRO A 1017 13.79 37.71 0.81
CA PRO A 1017 14.27 37.73 2.19
C PRO A 1017 15.78 38.00 2.25
N GLU A 1018 16.19 38.91 3.13
CA GLU A 1018 17.60 39.12 3.43
C GLU A 1018 18.18 37.83 4.03
N VAL A 1019 19.41 37.51 3.65
CA VAL A 1019 20.17 36.42 4.27
C VAL A 1019 20.84 37.00 5.51
N ASP A 1020 20.04 37.61 6.39
CA ASP A 1020 20.54 38.29 7.58
C ASP A 1020 20.79 37.28 8.69
N ALA A 1021 21.78 36.43 8.40
CA ALA A 1021 22.81 35.87 9.29
C ALA A 1021 23.68 34.87 8.51
N ILE A 1022 24.08 35.18 7.26
CA ILE A 1022 25.22 34.50 6.62
C ILE A 1022 26.01 35.58 5.88
N GLY A 1023 26.81 36.33 6.64
CA GLY A 1023 27.97 36.98 6.02
C GLY A 1023 28.94 35.89 5.57
N PHE A 1024 29.43 35.97 4.34
CA PHE A 1024 30.77 35.44 4.07
C PHE A 1024 31.72 36.39 4.83
N GLY A 1025 32.21 35.95 5.99
CA GLY A 1025 32.95 36.79 6.94
C GLY A 1025 34.31 37.27 6.41
N TYR A 1026 34.31 38.24 5.49
CA TYR A 1026 35.52 38.92 5.01
C TYR A 1026 35.41 40.45 5.07
N GLU A 1027 34.60 41.00 5.96
CA GLU A 1027 34.81 42.40 6.38
C GLU A 1027 35.74 42.41 7.59
N GLU A 1028 37.00 42.77 7.34
CA GLU A 1028 37.94 43.14 8.40
C GLU A 1028 37.30 44.19 9.31
N GLN A 1029 37.14 43.84 10.58
CA GLN A 1029 36.85 44.81 11.63
C GLN A 1029 38.06 45.73 11.82
N THR A 1030 38.20 46.76 10.97
CA THR A 1030 38.98 47.92 11.35
C THR A 1030 38.14 49.20 11.32
N LYS A 1031 37.97 49.70 12.54
CA LYS A 1031 37.67 51.09 12.94
C LYS A 1031 36.26 51.60 12.67
N THR A 1032 35.48 51.62 13.75
CA THR A 1032 34.72 52.82 14.13
C THR A 1032 34.69 52.95 15.66
N LYS A 1033 35.78 53.51 16.21
CA LYS A 1033 35.68 54.40 17.38
C LYS A 1033 35.45 55.81 16.84
N ARG A 1034 34.25 56.36 17.01
CA ARG A 1034 33.99 57.65 17.68
C ARG A 1034 32.57 58.15 17.38
N LYS A 1035 31.89 58.39 18.51
CA LYS A 1035 30.78 59.32 18.81
C LYS A 1035 29.63 59.44 17.82
#